data_AF-A0A8D0RY62-F1
#
_entry.id   AF-A0A8D0RY62-F1
#
_cell.length_a   1.000
_cell.length_b   1.000
_cell.length_c   1.000
_cell.angle_alpha   90.00
_cell.angle_beta   90.00
_cell.angle_gamma   90.00
#
_symmetry.space_group_name_H-M   'P 1'
#
loop_
_entity.id
_entity.type
_entity.pdbx_description
1 polymer ?
#
loop_
_entity_poly.entity_id
_entity_poly.type
_entity_poly.pdbx_seq_one_letter_code
_entity_poly.pdbx_strand_id
1 'polypeptide(L)'
;MKAIIKCYWKSYSVLGVFTFLEEGTRIVQPVLLGKIISYLEYYDPSDSAAFHEALAYAAGLSVCVLTWAFLHHLYFYHIQRVGMRLRVAVCHMIYRKALCLSNLATRETSTGQIVNLLSNDVNRFDQVTMLLHFLWVGPLQAVAVTALLWMEVGISCLAGMAVLILLLLLQSCIGKLFSSLRSKTAAYTDDRIRTVSEVITGIRTVKMYTWEKSFADLIARLRRKEGSKILRSSYLRGLNLASFFAVSKIMIFVTFITSEVLGNVITASQVFVVVTLFEALRLTGTLHFPMAVEKVSEAVVSIRRVKASGIPTLQGLSFTVRPGELLAVVGPVGAGKSSLLSAVLGELPPSQGQVTVCGRIAYVPQQPWLFPGTVRSNILFGKKYEKDRYEKVLKACALEKDLQLLVGGDLTVVGDRGTPLSAGQKARISLARAVYQDADIYLLDDPLSAVDAGVSRHLFEQCICQALHEKITILVTHQLQYLKDASQILILKDGKIMKKGTFAEFPKPGVDFEDILLKTNEEAEPSRVPDSPTLRGQPSESSVQPQESPRPSLEDAAPEDQDTETIQVALSLESRSEGKVDFKAYKDYFTAGAHWNIIILLILVNTAAQVSYVLQDWWLSSWANELSTLYAMAYGKGSLILLPDPGWYFTPYSVLTAGTVLFGISRSLLMFYILVNSSQTLHKQMLESVLRAPVLFFDRNPTGRILNRFSKDTGHMDDLLPQIFQDFVQTFLLVMGVVGVMVVVIPWTTILLIPLGIIFFVLRRYFLETSRDVKRLECATRSPVFSHLASSLQGRWTIRAFKAQQRFQELFDTHQDLHSEAWSLSLTTSRWFALCLDAICAVFVIGVAFGSLFLAETLNVGQVGLVLSLALTFMVMVPRCVRQSAEVETMMISVERVTEYTDLEKEAPWEYVFGPLPSWPHEGSIGFYNVRFRYSSDGPLVLKDLISSIPPRSKVGIVGRTGAGKSSLVSALFRLSEPNGIIRIDGIWTHNIGLHDLRKKMTVVPQEPVLFTGTMRKNLDPFRDHTDEELWNALDEVQLKEAIEGLPGKLNTEFAESGSNLSAGQRQLVSFARAILRKNKILIIDKATSNVDPRTDEVIKKKVREKFAQCTVLTITNRLSTVIDSEQVMVRASSVEFQLFPFMFNFLTHPSL
;
A
#
# COMPACT_ATOMS: atom_id res chain seq x y z
N MET A 1 -18.47 -17.70 7.55
CA MET A 1 -18.10 -17.69 8.98
C MET A 1 -18.68 -18.86 9.77
N LYS A 2 -19.99 -19.10 9.84
CA LYS A 2 -20.56 -20.27 10.56
C LYS A 2 -19.91 -21.60 10.15
N ALA A 3 -19.64 -21.79 8.86
CA ALA A 3 -18.91 -22.94 8.33
C ALA A 3 -17.46 -23.02 8.83
N ILE A 4 -16.73 -21.90 8.79
CA ILE A 4 -15.35 -21.81 9.31
C ILE A 4 -15.28 -22.20 10.78
N ILE A 5 -16.16 -21.63 11.61
CA ILE A 5 -16.24 -21.95 13.04
C ILE A 5 -16.52 -23.45 13.20
N LYS A 6 -17.49 -24.01 12.47
CA LYS A 6 -17.83 -25.43 12.57
C LYS A 6 -16.67 -26.36 12.19
N CYS A 7 -15.84 -25.98 11.21
CA CYS A 7 -14.70 -26.78 10.76
C CYS A 7 -13.48 -26.69 11.69
N TYR A 8 -13.13 -25.50 12.18
CA TYR A 8 -11.88 -25.28 12.91
C TYR A 8 -12.05 -25.20 14.43
N TRP A 9 -13.26 -24.99 14.97
CA TRP A 9 -13.49 -24.78 16.40
C TRP A 9 -12.97 -25.92 17.26
N LYS A 10 -13.26 -27.18 16.91
CA LYS A 10 -12.80 -28.34 17.71
C LYS A 10 -11.28 -28.39 17.84
N SER A 11 -10.55 -28.26 16.73
CA SER A 11 -9.08 -28.25 16.73
C SER A 11 -8.52 -27.02 17.43
N TYR A 12 -9.19 -25.88 17.34
CA TYR A 12 -8.78 -24.63 17.96
C TYR A 12 -8.97 -24.66 19.49
N SER A 13 -10.13 -25.11 19.97
CA SER A 13 -10.46 -25.15 21.41
C SER A 13 -9.53 -26.06 22.22
N VAL A 14 -9.05 -27.16 21.64
CA VAL A 14 -8.07 -28.04 22.31
C VAL A 14 -6.78 -27.27 22.62
N LEU A 15 -6.37 -26.34 21.76
CA LEU A 15 -5.17 -25.52 22.00
C LEU A 15 -5.32 -24.59 23.21
N GLY A 16 -6.56 -24.23 23.56
CA GLY A 16 -6.86 -23.44 24.74
C GLY A 16 -6.47 -24.13 26.06
N VAL A 17 -6.42 -25.46 26.09
CA VAL A 17 -5.96 -26.23 27.25
C VAL A 17 -4.48 -25.97 27.52
N PHE A 18 -3.64 -25.88 26.47
CA PHE A 18 -2.21 -25.58 26.65
C PHE A 18 -2.00 -24.19 27.24
N THR A 19 -2.73 -23.17 26.79
CA THR A 19 -2.66 -21.81 27.37
C THR A 19 -3.16 -21.79 28.81
N PHE A 20 -4.21 -22.55 29.13
CA PHE A 20 -4.71 -22.64 30.50
C PHE A 20 -3.68 -23.28 31.44
N LEU A 21 -3.04 -24.38 31.00
CA LEU A 21 -1.96 -25.03 31.75
C LEU A 21 -0.73 -24.12 31.88
N GLU A 22 -0.35 -23.43 30.81
CA GLU A 22 0.74 -22.43 30.81
C GLU A 22 0.50 -21.36 31.88
N GLU A 23 -0.66 -20.71 31.87
CA GLU A 23 -0.98 -19.67 32.86
C GLU A 23 -1.11 -20.26 34.27
N GLY A 24 -1.59 -21.50 34.41
CA GLY A 24 -1.57 -22.23 35.67
C GLY A 24 -0.16 -22.38 36.24
N THR A 25 0.82 -22.81 35.44
CA THR A 25 2.22 -22.93 35.89
C THR A 25 2.82 -21.59 36.30
N ARG A 26 2.42 -20.50 35.64
CA ARG A 26 2.87 -19.14 35.96
C ARG A 26 2.37 -18.64 37.32
N ILE A 27 1.18 -19.08 37.73
CA ILE A 27 0.59 -18.74 39.04
C ILE A 27 1.26 -19.54 40.18
N VAL A 28 1.73 -20.76 39.89
CA VAL A 28 2.39 -21.64 40.88
C VAL A 28 3.81 -21.17 41.21
N GLN A 29 4.53 -20.57 40.24
CA GLN A 29 5.90 -20.08 40.42
C GLN A 29 6.08 -19.16 41.65
N PRO A 30 5.27 -18.10 41.85
CA PRO A 30 5.30 -17.26 43.05
C PRO A 30 5.11 -17.99 44.38
N VAL A 31 4.29 -19.05 44.42
CA VAL A 31 4.02 -19.79 45.67
C VAL A 31 5.25 -20.61 46.08
N LEU A 32 5.87 -21.29 45.12
CA LEU A 32 7.12 -22.04 45.35
C LEU A 32 8.27 -21.11 45.72
N LEU A 33 8.35 -19.94 45.07
CA LEU A 33 9.27 -18.86 45.42
C LEU A 33 9.12 -18.47 46.91
N GLY A 34 7.88 -18.24 47.37
CA GLY A 34 7.60 -17.87 48.75
C GLY A 34 8.08 -18.91 49.76
N LYS A 35 7.91 -20.20 49.46
CA LYS A 35 8.39 -21.30 50.31
C LYS A 35 9.91 -21.38 50.39
N ILE A 36 10.62 -21.11 49.30
CA ILE A 36 12.09 -21.01 49.30
C ILE A 36 12.55 -19.84 50.18
N ILE A 37 11.88 -18.68 50.10
CA ILE A 37 12.21 -17.51 50.92
C ILE A 37 11.90 -17.78 52.40
N SER A 38 10.77 -18.44 52.70
CA SER A 38 10.37 -18.79 54.07
C SER A 38 11.37 -19.73 54.75
N TYR A 39 11.95 -20.68 54.02
CA TYR A 39 13.05 -21.52 54.54
C TYR A 39 14.26 -20.68 54.96
N LEU A 40 14.63 -19.68 54.15
CA LEU A 40 15.75 -18.79 54.47
C LEU A 40 15.45 -17.84 55.63
N GLU A 41 14.19 -17.45 55.80
CA GLU A 41 13.72 -16.60 56.90
C GLU A 41 13.87 -17.28 58.27
N TYR A 42 13.72 -18.61 58.32
CA TYR A 42 13.87 -19.44 59.51
C TYR A 42 15.03 -20.45 59.38
N TYR A 43 16.13 -20.03 58.74
CA TYR A 43 17.26 -20.92 58.47
C TYR A 43 17.88 -21.49 59.76
N ASP A 44 17.79 -22.81 59.92
CA ASP A 44 18.48 -23.57 60.97
C ASP A 44 19.45 -24.57 60.31
N PRO A 45 20.78 -24.40 60.47
CA PRO A 45 21.77 -25.27 59.85
C PRO A 45 21.74 -26.72 60.38
N SER A 46 21.05 -26.98 61.50
CA SER A 46 20.90 -28.31 62.08
C SER A 46 19.69 -29.09 61.54
N ASP A 47 18.75 -28.42 60.86
CA ASP A 47 17.54 -29.04 60.32
C ASP A 47 17.73 -29.53 58.88
N SER A 48 18.28 -30.74 58.77
CA SER A 48 18.45 -31.39 57.47
C SER A 48 17.12 -31.65 56.74
N ALA A 49 15.98 -31.80 57.44
CA ALA A 49 14.70 -32.07 56.81
C ALA A 49 14.16 -30.82 56.09
N ALA A 50 14.26 -29.65 56.73
CA ALA A 50 13.89 -28.37 56.14
C ALA A 50 14.73 -28.03 54.89
N PHE A 51 16.03 -28.37 54.89
CA PHE A 51 16.88 -28.18 53.71
C PHE A 51 16.43 -29.06 52.51
N HIS A 52 16.09 -30.33 52.75
CA HIS A 52 15.57 -31.21 51.68
C HIS A 52 14.21 -30.73 51.16
N GLU A 53 13.36 -30.17 52.04
CA GLU A 53 12.08 -29.57 51.64
C GLU A 53 12.29 -28.33 50.76
N ALA A 54 13.22 -27.44 51.12
CA ALA A 54 13.59 -26.28 50.30
C ALA A 54 14.15 -26.68 48.93
N LEU A 55 14.95 -27.75 48.88
CA LEU A 55 15.48 -28.30 47.64
C LEU A 55 14.38 -28.89 46.75
N ALA A 56 13.36 -29.52 47.35
CA ALA A 56 12.16 -29.96 46.63
C ALA A 56 11.35 -28.80 46.06
N TYR A 57 11.22 -27.68 46.79
CA TYR A 57 10.57 -26.46 46.27
C TYR A 57 11.35 -25.83 45.10
N ALA A 58 12.69 -25.77 45.18
CA ALA A 58 13.53 -25.31 44.07
C ALA A 58 13.45 -26.22 42.83
N ALA A 59 13.37 -27.54 43.03
CA ALA A 59 13.12 -28.50 41.96
C ALA A 59 11.72 -28.30 41.34
N GLY A 60 10.68 -28.09 42.15
CA GLY A 60 9.34 -27.76 41.70
C GLY A 60 9.31 -26.49 40.85
N LEU A 61 9.98 -25.42 41.31
CA LEU A 61 10.08 -24.16 40.58
C LEU A 61 10.76 -24.37 39.22
N SER A 62 11.83 -25.16 39.19
CA SER A 62 12.56 -25.53 37.98
C SER A 62 11.66 -26.27 36.97
N VAL A 63 10.85 -27.22 37.44
CA VAL A 63 9.87 -27.94 36.61
C VAL A 63 8.82 -26.98 36.06
N CYS A 64 8.29 -26.07 36.88
CA CYS A 64 7.32 -25.07 36.41
C CYS A 64 7.90 -24.16 35.32
N VAL A 65 9.15 -23.71 35.47
CA VAL A 65 9.86 -22.85 34.51
C VAL A 65 10.07 -23.57 33.16
N LEU A 66 10.53 -24.82 33.19
CA LEU A 66 10.70 -25.63 31.97
C LEU A 66 9.37 -25.97 31.30
N THR A 67 8.36 -26.30 32.10
CA THR A 67 7.01 -26.61 31.59
C THR A 67 6.41 -25.38 30.91
N TRP A 68 6.55 -24.19 31.52
CA TRP A 68 6.12 -22.94 30.90
C TRP A 68 6.82 -22.70 29.57
N ALA A 69 8.16 -22.80 29.52
CA ALA A 69 8.93 -22.56 28.29
C ALA A 69 8.47 -23.50 27.16
N PHE A 70 8.27 -24.78 27.45
CA PHE A 70 7.81 -25.75 26.47
C PHE A 70 6.36 -25.51 26.01
N LEU A 71 5.42 -25.36 26.95
CA LEU A 71 4.00 -25.17 26.65
C LEU A 71 3.74 -23.88 25.87
N HIS A 72 4.43 -22.79 26.23
CA HIS A 72 4.32 -21.49 25.56
C HIS A 72 4.63 -21.61 24.06
N HIS A 73 5.78 -22.20 23.71
CA HIS A 73 6.17 -22.33 22.31
C HIS A 73 5.31 -23.33 21.54
N LEU A 74 4.89 -24.44 22.19
CA LEU A 74 3.99 -25.42 21.59
C LEU A 74 2.63 -24.77 21.24
N TYR A 75 2.04 -24.03 22.18
CA TYR A 75 0.80 -23.29 21.97
C TYR A 75 0.93 -22.31 20.79
N PHE A 76 1.92 -21.42 20.84
CA PHE A 76 2.08 -20.39 19.83
C PHE A 76 2.44 -20.95 18.44
N TYR A 77 3.18 -22.06 18.35
CA TYR A 77 3.45 -22.73 17.08
C TYR A 77 2.17 -23.27 16.44
N HIS A 78 1.36 -24.00 17.20
CA HIS A 78 0.12 -24.58 16.67
C HIS A 78 -0.94 -23.52 16.35
N ILE A 79 -1.10 -22.50 17.20
CA ILE A 79 -2.10 -21.45 16.98
C ILE A 79 -1.80 -20.63 15.71
N GLN A 80 -0.53 -20.33 15.45
CA GLN A 80 -0.12 -19.61 14.24
C GLN A 80 -0.36 -20.42 12.96
N ARG A 81 -0.17 -21.75 13.02
CA ARG A 81 -0.52 -22.64 11.89
C ARG A 81 -2.03 -22.71 11.65
N VAL A 82 -2.85 -22.68 12.70
CA VAL A 82 -4.30 -22.61 12.55
C VAL A 82 -4.71 -21.28 11.92
N GLY A 83 -4.12 -20.15 12.34
CA GLY A 83 -4.30 -18.84 11.71
C GLY A 83 -3.98 -18.87 10.21
N MET A 84 -2.80 -19.40 9.85
CA MET A 84 -2.37 -19.53 8.45
C MET A 84 -3.34 -20.38 7.61
N ARG A 85 -3.77 -21.55 8.13
CA ARG A 85 -4.74 -22.42 7.44
C ARG A 85 -6.08 -21.70 7.22
N LEU A 86 -6.53 -20.95 8.22
CA LEU A 86 -7.74 -20.14 8.13
C LEU A 86 -7.59 -19.05 7.05
N ARG A 87 -6.46 -18.35 7.02
CA ARG A 87 -6.13 -17.34 6.00
C ARG A 87 -6.20 -17.95 4.59
N VAL A 88 -5.54 -19.08 4.35
CA VAL A 88 -5.53 -19.76 3.05
C VAL A 88 -6.94 -20.17 2.62
N ALA A 89 -7.71 -20.78 3.52
CA ALA A 89 -9.09 -21.18 3.23
C ALA A 89 -9.98 -19.97 2.88
N VAL A 90 -9.86 -18.86 3.62
CA VAL A 90 -10.60 -17.64 3.34
C VAL A 90 -10.17 -17.03 2.00
N CYS A 91 -8.87 -17.01 1.68
CA CYS A 91 -8.38 -16.52 0.39
C CYS A 91 -8.96 -17.31 -0.78
N HIS A 92 -8.90 -18.64 -0.74
CA HIS A 92 -9.50 -19.50 -1.76
C HIS A 92 -11.02 -19.26 -1.90
N MET A 93 -11.74 -19.20 -0.79
CA MET A 93 -13.19 -18.93 -0.80
C MET A 93 -13.53 -17.58 -1.40
N ILE A 94 -12.77 -16.52 -1.08
CA ILE A 94 -12.95 -15.19 -1.65
C ILE A 94 -12.66 -15.22 -3.15
N TYR A 95 -11.55 -15.83 -3.59
CA TYR A 95 -11.19 -15.95 -5.00
C TYR A 95 -12.27 -16.69 -5.80
N ARG A 96 -12.67 -17.88 -5.33
CA ARG A 96 -13.75 -18.67 -5.94
C ARG A 96 -15.06 -17.90 -6.01
N LYS A 97 -15.44 -17.21 -4.92
CA LYS A 97 -16.65 -16.38 -4.93
C LYS A 97 -16.52 -15.21 -5.91
N ALA A 98 -15.35 -14.59 -6.00
CA ALA A 98 -15.13 -13.42 -6.84
C ALA A 98 -15.21 -13.74 -8.34
N LEU A 99 -14.79 -14.94 -8.76
CA LEU A 99 -15.02 -15.44 -10.12
C LEU A 99 -16.50 -15.70 -10.44
N CYS A 100 -17.35 -15.88 -9.42
CA CYS A 100 -18.79 -16.12 -9.54
C CYS A 100 -19.66 -14.92 -9.13
N LEU A 101 -19.08 -13.74 -8.88
CA LEU A 101 -19.83 -12.53 -8.52
C LEU A 101 -20.64 -12.02 -9.71
N SER A 102 -21.90 -11.68 -9.47
CA SER A 102 -22.75 -11.03 -10.47
C SER A 102 -22.26 -9.62 -10.76
N ASN A 103 -22.58 -9.09 -11.95
CA ASN A 103 -22.23 -7.71 -12.33
C ASN A 103 -22.77 -6.66 -11.36
N LEU A 104 -23.94 -6.91 -10.77
CA LEU A 104 -24.59 -6.03 -9.82
C LEU A 104 -23.78 -5.89 -8.51
N ALA A 105 -23.31 -7.01 -7.96
CA ALA A 105 -22.42 -7.01 -6.80
C ALA A 105 -21.03 -6.42 -7.09
N THR A 106 -20.57 -6.49 -8.34
CA THR A 106 -19.23 -6.02 -8.73
C THR A 106 -19.15 -4.51 -9.00
N ARG A 107 -20.29 -3.85 -9.26
CA ARG A 107 -20.35 -2.38 -9.27
C ARG A 107 -20.15 -1.80 -7.87
N GLU A 108 -20.51 -2.55 -6.83
CA GLU A 108 -20.39 -2.14 -5.43
C GLU A 108 -19.05 -2.51 -4.82
N THR A 109 -18.51 -3.67 -5.18
CA THR A 109 -17.19 -4.13 -4.74
C THR A 109 -16.16 -3.95 -5.85
N SER A 110 -15.32 -2.91 -5.76
CA SER A 110 -14.28 -2.68 -6.76
C SER A 110 -13.19 -3.76 -6.71
N THR A 111 -12.53 -4.02 -7.84
CA THR A 111 -11.38 -4.95 -7.92
C THR A 111 -10.33 -4.61 -6.86
N GLY A 112 -10.05 -3.32 -6.64
CA GLY A 112 -9.13 -2.85 -5.62
C GLY A 112 -9.59 -3.16 -4.19
N GLN A 113 -10.90 -3.11 -3.90
CA GLN A 113 -11.43 -3.51 -2.59
C GLN A 113 -11.27 -5.01 -2.33
N ILE A 114 -11.48 -5.87 -3.35
CA ILE A 114 -11.29 -7.32 -3.21
C ILE A 114 -9.81 -7.64 -3.00
N VAL A 115 -8.92 -6.98 -3.74
CA VAL A 115 -7.46 -7.11 -3.54
C VAL A 115 -7.05 -6.61 -2.16
N ASN A 116 -7.61 -5.49 -1.68
CA ASN A 116 -7.34 -4.95 -0.35
C ASN A 116 -7.88 -5.85 0.77
N LEU A 117 -9.05 -6.46 0.58
CA LEU A 117 -9.62 -7.44 1.50
C LEU A 117 -8.64 -8.61 1.66
N LEU A 118 -8.13 -9.14 0.55
CA LEU A 118 -7.16 -10.24 0.56
C LEU A 118 -5.80 -9.84 1.17
N SER A 119 -5.33 -8.62 0.88
CA SER A 119 -3.98 -8.18 1.28
C SER A 119 -3.90 -7.66 2.71
N ASN A 120 -4.97 -7.07 3.25
CA ASN A 120 -4.96 -6.42 4.56
C ASN A 120 -5.93 -7.05 5.56
N ASP A 121 -7.16 -7.38 5.17
CA ASP A 121 -8.15 -7.91 6.11
C ASP A 121 -7.93 -9.39 6.44
N VAL A 122 -7.58 -10.23 5.45
CA VAL A 122 -7.39 -11.67 5.71
C VAL A 122 -6.15 -11.92 6.60
N ASN A 123 -5.10 -11.09 6.48
CA ASN A 123 -3.91 -11.16 7.35
C ASN A 123 -4.23 -10.92 8.84
N ARG A 124 -5.37 -10.30 9.17
CA ARG A 124 -5.79 -10.09 10.57
C ARG A 124 -6.23 -11.39 11.24
N PHE A 125 -6.68 -12.40 10.49
CA PHE A 125 -7.07 -13.69 11.06
C PHE A 125 -5.88 -14.41 11.72
N ASP A 126 -4.67 -14.20 11.23
CA ASP A 126 -3.44 -14.70 11.86
C ASP A 126 -3.27 -14.10 13.27
N GLN A 127 -3.63 -12.83 13.47
CA GLN A 127 -3.51 -12.14 14.76
C GLN A 127 -4.67 -12.45 15.72
N VAL A 128 -5.92 -12.47 15.22
CA VAL A 128 -7.11 -12.71 16.04
C VAL A 128 -7.06 -14.10 16.68
N THR A 129 -6.61 -15.11 15.94
CA THR A 129 -6.52 -16.49 16.43
C THR A 129 -5.52 -16.65 17.57
N MET A 130 -4.46 -15.85 17.63
CA MET A 130 -3.49 -15.86 18.74
C MET A 130 -4.09 -15.34 20.06
N LEU A 131 -5.02 -14.39 19.99
CA LEU A 131 -5.49 -13.62 21.15
C LEU A 131 -6.80 -14.12 21.76
N LEU A 132 -7.61 -14.89 21.01
CA LEU A 132 -8.98 -15.22 21.41
C LEU A 132 -9.07 -15.98 22.76
N HIS A 133 -8.13 -16.88 23.05
CA HIS A 133 -8.15 -17.66 24.30
C HIS A 133 -7.94 -16.80 25.55
N PHE A 134 -7.25 -15.66 25.44
CA PHE A 134 -7.07 -14.76 26.58
C PHE A 134 -8.37 -14.09 27.04
N LEU A 135 -9.45 -14.11 26.24
CA LEU A 135 -10.76 -13.59 26.65
C LEU A 135 -11.37 -14.38 27.81
N TRP A 136 -11.06 -15.67 27.94
CA TRP A 136 -11.55 -16.52 29.03
C TRP A 136 -10.43 -16.93 29.99
N VAL A 137 -9.20 -17.15 29.51
CA VAL A 137 -8.05 -17.45 30.38
C VAL A 137 -7.72 -16.26 31.29
N GLY A 138 -7.76 -15.03 30.76
CA GLY A 138 -7.43 -13.82 31.53
C GLY A 138 -8.30 -13.63 32.78
N PRO A 139 -9.65 -13.65 32.67
CA PRO A 139 -10.53 -13.58 33.83
C PRO A 139 -10.33 -14.72 34.84
N LEU A 140 -10.14 -15.95 34.38
CA LEU A 140 -9.89 -17.09 35.27
C LEU A 140 -8.58 -16.94 36.06
N GLN A 141 -7.51 -16.50 35.39
CA GLN A 141 -6.24 -16.20 36.03
C GLN A 141 -6.37 -15.07 37.05
N ALA A 142 -7.11 -14.00 36.73
CA ALA A 142 -7.35 -12.90 37.67
C ALA A 142 -8.06 -13.39 38.94
N VAL A 143 -9.06 -14.27 38.81
CA VAL A 143 -9.76 -14.87 39.96
C VAL A 143 -8.82 -15.73 40.79
N ALA A 144 -8.02 -16.61 40.15
CA ALA A 144 -7.06 -17.46 40.85
C ALA A 144 -5.98 -16.66 41.58
N VAL A 145 -5.40 -15.64 40.93
CA VAL A 145 -4.41 -14.75 41.55
C VAL A 145 -5.03 -13.97 42.72
N THR A 146 -6.27 -13.49 42.58
CA THR A 146 -6.97 -12.80 43.68
C THR A 146 -7.18 -13.72 44.88
N ALA A 147 -7.56 -14.98 44.66
CA ALA A 147 -7.72 -15.95 45.74
C ALA A 147 -6.40 -16.20 46.49
N LEU A 148 -5.28 -16.35 45.77
CA LEU A 148 -3.96 -16.51 46.39
C LEU A 148 -3.51 -15.25 47.13
N LEU A 149 -3.72 -14.06 46.55
CA LEU A 149 -3.41 -12.80 47.23
C LEU A 149 -4.25 -12.61 48.50
N TRP A 150 -5.50 -13.07 48.51
CA TRP A 150 -6.35 -13.05 49.70
C TRP A 150 -5.81 -13.96 50.79
N MET A 151 -5.26 -15.12 50.44
CA MET A 151 -4.63 -16.02 51.41
C MET A 151 -3.36 -15.40 52.02
N GLU A 152 -2.60 -14.60 51.26
CA GLU A 152 -1.34 -14.00 51.72
C GLU A 152 -1.52 -12.69 52.50
N VAL A 153 -2.41 -11.78 52.06
CA VAL A 153 -2.53 -10.41 52.61
C VAL A 153 -3.96 -10.06 53.05
N GLY A 154 -4.89 -11.02 52.99
CA GLY A 154 -6.28 -10.82 53.39
C GLY A 154 -7.01 -9.79 52.51
N ILE A 155 -7.87 -8.99 53.14
CA ILE A 155 -8.78 -8.07 52.42
C ILE A 155 -8.05 -6.94 51.67
N SER A 156 -6.80 -6.64 52.04
CA SER A 156 -5.95 -5.62 51.41
C SER A 156 -5.74 -5.87 49.92
N CYS A 157 -5.78 -7.13 49.46
CA CYS A 157 -5.61 -7.48 48.05
C CYS A 157 -6.73 -6.91 47.16
N LEU A 158 -7.95 -6.72 47.69
CA LEU A 158 -9.07 -6.18 46.91
C LEU A 158 -8.82 -4.72 46.50
N ALA A 159 -8.10 -3.95 47.32
CA ALA A 159 -7.72 -2.58 46.99
C ALA A 159 -6.77 -2.54 45.78
N GLY A 160 -5.78 -3.43 45.72
CA GLY A 160 -4.91 -3.61 44.55
C GLY A 160 -5.68 -4.07 43.31
N MET A 161 -6.59 -5.03 43.45
CA MET A 161 -7.43 -5.50 42.33
C MET A 161 -8.42 -4.45 41.82
N ALA A 162 -8.91 -3.55 42.68
CA ALA A 162 -9.75 -2.43 42.27
C ALA A 162 -9.01 -1.46 41.32
N VAL A 163 -7.71 -1.23 41.55
CA VAL A 163 -6.86 -0.44 40.64
C VAL A 163 -6.81 -1.08 39.25
N LEU A 164 -6.66 -2.40 39.18
CA LEU A 164 -6.65 -3.13 37.91
C LEU A 164 -7.97 -2.96 37.15
N ILE A 165 -9.11 -3.13 37.83
CA ILE A 165 -10.43 -2.99 37.22
C ILE A 165 -10.65 -1.56 36.70
N LEU A 166 -10.31 -0.55 37.51
CA LEU A 166 -10.44 0.85 37.12
C LEU A 166 -9.55 1.17 35.91
N LEU A 167 -8.35 0.61 35.85
CA LEU A 167 -7.46 0.77 34.71
C LEU A 167 -8.04 0.11 33.45
N LEU A 168 -8.60 -1.11 33.55
CA LEU A 168 -9.22 -1.79 32.41
C LEU A 168 -10.38 -0.99 31.82
N LEU A 169 -11.19 -0.35 32.67
CA LEU A 169 -12.26 0.56 32.23
C LEU A 169 -11.69 1.78 31.50
N LEU A 170 -10.63 2.39 32.06
CA LEU A 170 -9.93 3.51 31.43
C LEU A 170 -9.33 3.13 30.06
N GLN A 171 -8.64 1.98 29.98
CA GLN A 171 -8.05 1.46 28.75
C GLN A 171 -9.14 1.17 27.70
N SER A 172 -10.30 0.65 28.09
CA SER A 172 -11.42 0.45 27.16
C SER A 172 -11.95 1.78 26.60
N CYS A 173 -12.05 2.82 27.44
CA CYS A 173 -12.44 4.17 27.00
C CYS A 173 -11.41 4.75 26.01
N ILE A 174 -10.12 4.66 26.34
CA ILE A 174 -9.01 5.08 25.46
C ILE A 174 -9.05 4.32 24.13
N GLY A 175 -9.32 3.01 24.15
CA GLY A 175 -9.43 2.18 22.95
C GLY A 175 -10.56 2.61 21.99
N LYS A 176 -11.73 2.99 22.53
CA LYS A 176 -12.83 3.54 21.70
C LYS A 176 -12.44 4.87 21.03
N LEU A 177 -11.79 5.75 21.78
CA LEU A 177 -11.30 7.03 21.24
C LEU A 177 -10.21 6.81 20.18
N PHE A 178 -9.28 5.89 20.43
CA PHE A 178 -8.24 5.48 19.48
C PHE A 178 -8.85 4.98 18.16
N SER A 179 -9.85 4.09 18.23
CA SER A 179 -10.55 3.56 17.04
C SER A 179 -11.20 4.68 16.20
N SER A 180 -11.87 5.64 16.85
CA SER A 180 -12.46 6.81 16.17
C SER A 180 -11.41 7.69 15.49
N LEU A 181 -10.27 7.94 16.15
CA LEU A 181 -9.17 8.70 15.57
C LEU A 181 -8.53 7.97 14.39
N ARG A 182 -8.31 6.66 14.50
CA ARG A 182 -7.75 5.82 13.43
C ARG A 182 -8.61 5.84 12.17
N SER A 183 -9.93 5.80 12.32
CA SER A 183 -10.86 5.93 11.18
C SER A 183 -10.73 7.28 10.46
N LYS A 184 -10.54 8.37 11.22
CA LYS A 184 -10.31 9.70 10.64
C LYS A 184 -8.94 9.81 9.96
N THR A 185 -7.90 9.22 10.56
CA THR A 185 -6.56 9.14 9.95
C THR A 185 -6.62 8.44 8.61
N ALA A 186 -7.25 7.26 8.53
CA ALA A 186 -7.38 6.50 7.28
C ALA A 186 -8.01 7.33 6.14
N ALA A 187 -9.05 8.11 6.42
CA ALA A 187 -9.67 8.98 5.42
C ALA A 187 -8.70 10.05 4.87
N TYR A 188 -7.94 10.71 5.75
CA TYR A 188 -6.94 11.71 5.32
C TYR A 188 -5.74 11.08 4.59
N THR A 189 -5.29 9.90 5.03
CA THR A 189 -4.22 9.13 4.37
C THR A 189 -4.63 8.76 2.94
N ASP A 190 -5.86 8.26 2.76
CA ASP A 190 -6.43 7.94 1.46
C ASP A 190 -6.45 9.15 0.51
N ASP A 191 -6.92 10.30 1.01
CA ASP A 191 -6.95 11.54 0.23
C ASP A 191 -5.53 11.99 -0.17
N ARG A 192 -4.56 11.93 0.76
CA ARG A 192 -3.15 12.26 0.49
C ARG A 192 -2.55 11.34 -0.57
N ILE A 193 -2.66 10.02 -0.39
CA ILE A 193 -2.07 9.02 -1.30
C ILE A 193 -2.66 9.17 -2.70
N ARG A 194 -3.97 9.41 -2.81
CA ARG A 194 -4.63 9.70 -4.09
C ARG A 194 -4.03 10.95 -4.75
N THR A 195 -3.93 12.08 -4.04
CA THR A 195 -3.33 13.30 -4.59
C THR A 195 -1.88 13.10 -5.00
N VAL A 196 -1.08 12.38 -4.21
CA VAL A 196 0.31 12.05 -4.55
C VAL A 196 0.38 11.21 -5.83
N SER A 197 -0.49 10.20 -5.97
CA SER A 197 -0.56 9.35 -7.17
C SER A 197 -0.91 10.16 -8.43
N GLU A 198 -1.87 11.08 -8.34
CA GLU A 198 -2.22 11.96 -9.46
C GLU A 198 -1.06 12.88 -9.87
N VAL A 199 -0.35 13.46 -8.90
CA VAL A 199 0.80 14.34 -9.16
C VAL A 199 1.95 13.57 -9.81
N ILE A 200 2.27 12.37 -9.32
CA ILE A 200 3.34 11.53 -9.88
C ILE A 200 2.98 11.09 -11.30
N THR A 201 1.74 10.65 -11.53
CA THR A 201 1.28 10.22 -12.86
C THR A 201 1.28 11.39 -13.85
N GLY A 202 0.92 12.59 -13.38
CA GLY A 202 0.87 13.83 -14.15
C GLY A 202 2.15 14.67 -14.12
N ILE A 203 3.29 14.12 -13.67
CA ILE A 203 4.47 14.94 -13.28
C ILE A 203 5.01 15.82 -14.41
N ARG A 204 4.96 15.35 -15.67
CA ARG A 204 5.40 16.14 -16.84
C ARG A 204 4.56 17.40 -16.99
N THR A 205 3.23 17.28 -16.87
CA THR A 205 2.32 18.42 -16.90
C THR A 205 2.55 19.33 -15.71
N VAL A 206 2.68 18.77 -14.50
CA VAL A 206 2.96 19.55 -13.28
C VAL A 206 4.21 20.41 -13.48
N LYS A 207 5.30 19.86 -14.02
CA LYS A 207 6.55 20.59 -14.30
C LYS A 207 6.42 21.63 -15.41
N MET A 208 5.79 21.29 -16.53
CA MET A 208 5.58 22.23 -17.64
C MET A 208 4.72 23.44 -17.22
N TYR A 209 3.75 23.24 -16.34
CA TYR A 209 2.87 24.29 -15.83
C TYR A 209 3.39 24.96 -14.54
N THR A 210 4.56 24.56 -14.03
CA THR A 210 5.15 25.08 -12.78
C THR A 210 4.21 24.94 -11.56
N TRP A 211 3.49 23.82 -11.46
CA TRP A 211 2.50 23.55 -10.40
C TRP A 211 3.07 22.86 -9.15
N GLU A 212 4.37 22.59 -9.12
CA GLU A 212 5.08 21.86 -8.05
C GLU A 212 4.83 22.48 -6.68
N LYS A 213 5.02 23.81 -6.54
CA LYS A 213 4.81 24.54 -5.25
C LYS A 213 3.37 24.41 -4.75
N SER A 214 2.37 24.56 -5.64
CA SER A 214 0.95 24.46 -5.26
C SER A 214 0.54 23.06 -4.81
N PHE A 215 1.01 22.02 -5.52
CA PHE A 215 0.77 20.65 -5.11
C PHE A 215 1.55 20.26 -3.85
N ALA A 216 2.77 20.75 -3.68
CA ALA A 216 3.54 20.57 -2.45
C ALA A 216 2.76 21.12 -1.24
N ASP A 217 2.22 22.34 -1.36
CA ASP A 217 1.41 22.96 -0.31
C ASP A 217 0.11 22.22 -0.05
N LEU A 218 -0.55 21.72 -1.09
CA LEU A 218 -1.77 20.91 -0.95
C LEU A 218 -1.48 19.61 -0.18
N ILE A 219 -0.45 18.87 -0.59
CA ILE A 219 -0.04 17.62 0.05
C ILE A 219 0.44 17.89 1.48
N ALA A 220 1.17 18.98 1.72
CA ALA A 220 1.61 19.39 3.06
C ALA A 220 0.43 19.78 3.97
N ARG A 221 -0.64 20.41 3.45
CA ARG A 221 -1.88 20.65 4.20
C ARG A 221 -2.59 19.36 4.57
N LEU A 222 -2.72 18.41 3.64
CA LEU A 222 -3.29 17.09 3.92
C LEU A 222 -2.47 16.34 4.97
N ARG A 223 -1.13 16.34 4.82
CA ARG A 223 -0.20 15.71 5.76
C ARG A 223 -0.25 16.33 7.15
N ARG A 224 -0.44 17.65 7.29
CA ARG A 224 -0.62 18.30 8.60
C ARG A 224 -1.92 17.84 9.30
N LYS A 225 -3.02 17.72 8.56
CA LYS A 225 -4.30 17.21 9.10
C LYS A 225 -4.17 15.74 9.54
N GLU A 226 -3.57 14.92 8.69
CA GLU A 226 -3.25 13.51 8.97
C GLU A 226 -2.34 13.39 10.20
N GLY A 227 -1.21 14.10 10.20
CA GLY A 227 -0.21 14.10 11.26
C GLY A 227 -0.75 14.54 12.62
N SER A 228 -1.66 15.52 12.66
CA SER A 228 -2.34 15.92 13.90
C SER A 228 -3.19 14.78 14.50
N LYS A 229 -3.86 13.98 13.67
CA LYS A 229 -4.64 12.82 14.14
C LYS A 229 -3.73 11.66 14.54
N ILE A 230 -2.67 11.40 13.77
CA ILE A 230 -1.64 10.41 14.11
C ILE A 230 -1.04 10.74 15.47
N LEU A 231 -0.57 11.98 15.70
CA LEU A 231 0.07 12.37 16.96
C LEU A 231 -0.87 12.18 18.17
N ARG A 232 -2.14 12.59 18.07
CA ARG A 232 -3.14 12.34 19.13
C ARG A 232 -3.36 10.85 19.38
N SER A 233 -3.43 10.05 18.32
CA SER A 233 -3.56 8.59 18.41
C SER A 233 -2.33 7.95 19.07
N SER A 234 -1.14 8.43 18.72
CA SER A 234 0.15 8.00 19.28
C SER A 234 0.29 8.38 20.75
N TYR A 235 -0.19 9.55 21.19
CA TYR A 235 -0.24 9.89 22.62
C TYR A 235 -1.19 8.98 23.41
N LEU A 236 -2.36 8.64 22.87
CA LEU A 236 -3.24 7.66 23.52
C LEU A 236 -2.59 6.28 23.63
N ARG A 237 -1.86 5.86 22.59
CA ARG A 237 -1.08 4.62 22.63
C ARG A 237 0.04 4.70 23.67
N GLY A 238 0.75 5.82 23.73
CA GLY A 238 1.80 6.05 24.72
C GLY A 238 1.29 6.05 26.15
N LEU A 239 0.15 6.66 26.41
CA LEU A 239 -0.53 6.58 27.71
C LEU A 239 -0.91 5.15 28.06
N ASN A 240 -1.49 4.40 27.12
CA ASN A 240 -1.84 2.99 27.34
C ASN A 240 -0.60 2.14 27.68
N LEU A 241 0.52 2.39 27.00
CA LEU A 241 1.77 1.69 27.25
C LEU A 241 2.41 2.12 28.58
N ALA A 242 2.43 3.41 28.92
CA ALA A 242 2.89 3.90 30.21
C ALA A 242 2.06 3.30 31.37
N SER A 243 0.74 3.21 31.21
CA SER A 243 -0.16 2.56 32.16
C SER A 243 0.18 1.08 32.36
N PHE A 244 0.48 0.34 31.29
CA PHE A 244 0.90 -1.08 31.39
C PHE A 244 2.11 -1.27 32.31
N PHE A 245 3.07 -0.34 32.30
CA PHE A 245 4.28 -0.44 33.13
C PHE A 245 4.12 0.09 34.55
N ALA A 246 3.28 1.11 34.74
CA ALA A 246 3.05 1.67 36.07
C ALA A 246 2.08 0.82 36.92
N VAL A 247 1.18 0.06 36.30
CA VAL A 247 0.08 -0.62 37.00
C VAL A 247 0.54 -1.58 38.10
N SER A 248 1.56 -2.41 37.86
CA SER A 248 1.99 -3.37 38.88
C SER A 248 2.54 -2.67 40.11
N LYS A 249 3.32 -1.59 39.92
CA LYS A 249 3.82 -0.76 41.02
C LYS A 249 2.70 -0.09 41.81
N ILE A 250 1.67 0.43 41.13
CA ILE A 250 0.51 1.04 41.81
C ILE A 250 -0.29 -0.02 42.57
N MET A 251 -0.54 -1.20 41.98
CA MET A 251 -1.26 -2.29 42.65
C MET A 251 -0.54 -2.75 43.92
N ILE A 252 0.77 -2.96 43.84
CA ILE A 252 1.62 -3.34 44.97
C ILE A 252 1.58 -2.24 46.05
N PHE A 253 1.74 -0.98 45.65
CA PHE A 253 1.69 0.18 46.55
C PHE A 253 0.38 0.29 47.33
N VAL A 254 -0.76 0.24 46.62
CA VAL A 254 -2.09 0.33 47.24
C VAL A 254 -2.35 -0.86 48.17
N THR A 255 -1.90 -2.06 47.81
CA THR A 255 -2.08 -3.27 48.61
C THR A 255 -1.33 -3.18 49.94
N PHE A 256 -0.05 -2.80 49.94
CA PHE A 256 0.74 -2.72 51.17
C PHE A 256 0.32 -1.58 52.09
N ILE A 257 -0.04 -0.41 51.55
CA ILE A 257 -0.58 0.69 52.37
C ILE A 257 -1.89 0.28 53.03
N THR A 258 -2.79 -0.37 52.30
CA THR A 258 -4.06 -0.82 52.87
C THR A 258 -3.83 -1.85 53.97
N SER A 259 -2.86 -2.75 53.78
CA SER A 259 -2.47 -3.76 54.77
C SER A 259 -1.93 -3.16 56.07
N GLU A 260 -1.12 -2.11 55.98
CA GLU A 260 -0.64 -1.37 57.14
C GLU A 260 -1.78 -0.67 57.89
N VAL A 261 -2.65 0.03 57.16
CA VAL A 261 -3.80 0.75 57.75
C VAL A 261 -4.74 -0.22 58.49
N LEU A 262 -4.82 -1.47 58.04
CA LEU A 262 -5.58 -2.54 58.68
C LEU A 262 -4.83 -3.20 59.86
N GLY A 263 -3.56 -2.86 60.10
CA GLY A 263 -2.74 -3.39 61.18
C GLY A 263 -2.20 -4.81 60.95
N ASN A 264 -2.13 -5.26 59.69
CA ASN A 264 -1.64 -6.59 59.35
C ASN A 264 -0.10 -6.62 59.31
N VAL A 265 0.50 -7.60 60.00
CA VAL A 265 1.95 -7.85 59.95
C VAL A 265 2.32 -8.54 58.64
N ILE A 266 3.30 -8.00 57.90
CA ILE A 266 3.73 -8.52 56.60
C ILE A 266 5.17 -9.05 56.70
N THR A 267 5.40 -10.29 56.31
CA THR A 267 6.72 -10.94 56.28
C THR A 267 7.44 -10.71 54.95
N ALA A 268 8.76 -10.91 54.91
CA ALA A 268 9.53 -10.75 53.69
C ALA A 268 9.09 -11.73 52.59
N SER A 269 8.78 -12.98 52.96
CA SER A 269 8.22 -13.99 52.06
C SER A 269 6.89 -13.55 51.44
N GLN A 270 5.95 -13.02 52.24
CA GLN A 270 4.68 -12.49 51.75
C GLN A 270 4.87 -11.32 50.77
N VAL A 271 5.81 -10.40 51.04
CA VAL A 271 6.08 -9.25 50.15
C VAL A 271 6.46 -9.72 48.75
N PHE A 272 7.44 -10.62 48.63
CA PHE A 272 7.93 -11.06 47.31
C PHE A 272 6.93 -11.99 46.60
N VAL A 273 6.13 -12.79 47.31
CA VAL A 273 5.04 -13.56 46.71
C VAL A 273 4.00 -12.63 46.06
N VAL A 274 3.57 -11.60 46.77
CA VAL A 274 2.59 -10.60 46.30
C VAL A 274 3.10 -9.84 45.08
N VAL A 275 4.36 -9.39 45.12
CA VAL A 275 5.02 -8.73 43.98
C VAL A 275 4.99 -9.64 42.76
N THR A 276 5.40 -10.90 42.91
CA THR A 276 5.52 -11.84 41.79
C THR A 276 4.14 -12.28 41.25
N LEU A 277 3.13 -12.39 42.10
CA LEU A 277 1.73 -12.65 41.70
C LEU A 277 1.13 -11.49 40.88
N PHE A 278 1.34 -10.24 41.31
CA PHE A 278 0.89 -9.07 40.52
C PHE A 278 1.64 -8.96 39.19
N GLU A 279 2.93 -9.27 39.17
CA GLU A 279 3.74 -9.30 37.94
C GLU A 279 3.30 -10.41 36.97
N ALA A 280 2.86 -11.56 37.49
CA ALA A 280 2.27 -12.64 36.68
C ALA A 280 0.96 -12.20 36.01
N LEU A 281 0.08 -11.49 36.75
CA LEU A 281 -1.20 -10.98 36.24
C LEU A 281 -1.04 -9.83 35.24
N ARG A 282 0.07 -9.09 35.30
CA ARG A 282 0.28 -7.88 34.47
C ARG A 282 0.15 -8.18 32.98
N LEU A 283 0.85 -9.19 32.45
CA LEU A 283 0.92 -9.42 31.01
C LEU A 283 -0.44 -9.84 30.42
N THR A 284 -1.15 -10.75 31.09
CA THR A 284 -2.43 -11.26 30.62
C THR A 284 -3.57 -10.28 30.86
N GLY A 285 -3.59 -9.66 32.05
CA GLY A 285 -4.62 -8.72 32.46
C GLY A 285 -4.60 -7.41 31.68
N THR A 286 -3.44 -6.75 31.55
CA THR A 286 -3.39 -5.37 31.04
C THR A 286 -2.90 -5.23 29.60
N LEU A 287 -2.43 -6.31 28.97
CA LEU A 287 -1.99 -6.31 27.57
C LEU A 287 -2.80 -7.29 26.71
N HIS A 288 -2.76 -8.59 26.99
CA HIS A 288 -3.38 -9.59 26.10
C HIS A 288 -4.91 -9.50 26.08
N PHE A 289 -5.55 -9.34 27.24
CA PHE A 289 -7.01 -9.25 27.31
C PHE A 289 -7.58 -8.01 26.58
N PRO A 290 -7.08 -6.77 26.82
CA PRO A 290 -7.54 -5.60 26.06
C PRO A 290 -7.30 -5.72 24.54
N MET A 291 -6.14 -6.26 24.13
CA MET A 291 -5.84 -6.50 22.72
C MET A 291 -6.79 -7.53 22.09
N ALA A 292 -7.17 -8.58 22.83
CA ALA A 292 -8.13 -9.56 22.35
C ALA A 292 -9.51 -8.92 22.09
N VAL A 293 -9.98 -8.08 23.02
CA VAL A 293 -11.24 -7.34 22.86
C VAL A 293 -11.18 -6.38 21.66
N GLU A 294 -10.07 -5.65 21.51
CA GLU A 294 -9.83 -4.76 20.36
C GLU A 294 -9.91 -5.52 19.03
N LYS A 295 -9.18 -6.63 18.92
CA LYS A 295 -9.08 -7.40 17.67
C LYS A 295 -10.39 -8.08 17.29
N VAL A 296 -11.17 -8.53 18.27
CA VAL A 296 -12.52 -9.04 18.02
C VAL A 296 -13.44 -7.92 17.52
N SER A 297 -13.38 -6.72 18.12
CA SER A 297 -14.14 -5.56 17.66
C SER A 297 -13.80 -5.18 16.21
N GLU A 298 -12.51 -5.12 15.87
CA GLU A 298 -12.04 -4.85 14.50
C GLU A 298 -12.53 -5.93 13.50
N ALA A 299 -12.43 -7.21 13.87
CA ALA A 299 -12.89 -8.33 13.04
C ALA A 299 -14.40 -8.26 12.77
N VAL A 300 -15.21 -7.94 13.78
CA VAL A 300 -16.68 -7.81 13.66
C VAL A 300 -17.06 -6.66 12.72
N VAL A 301 -16.30 -5.56 12.71
CA VAL A 301 -16.54 -4.42 11.79
C VAL A 301 -16.16 -4.76 10.35
N SER A 302 -15.05 -5.45 10.10
CA SER A 302 -14.68 -5.91 8.75
C SER A 302 -15.73 -6.88 8.16
N ILE A 303 -16.41 -7.66 9.01
CA ILE A 303 -17.45 -8.62 8.59
C ILE A 303 -18.77 -7.94 8.16
N ARG A 304 -19.06 -6.71 8.62
CA ARG A 304 -20.34 -6.03 8.37
C ARG A 304 -20.42 -5.24 7.05
N ARG A 305 -19.35 -5.16 6.24
CA ARG A 305 -19.23 -4.23 5.09
C ARG A 305 -19.72 -4.75 3.72
N VAL A 306 -20.59 -5.76 3.63
CA VAL A 306 -21.02 -6.30 2.31
C VAL A 306 -22.54 -6.34 2.17
N LYS A 307 -23.13 -5.37 1.47
CA LYS A 307 -24.45 -5.44 0.79
C LYS A 307 -24.86 -4.10 0.13
N ALA A 308 -25.34 -4.12 -1.12
CA ALA A 308 -26.49 -3.37 -1.65
C ALA A 308 -26.94 -3.91 -3.05
N SER A 309 -27.90 -3.22 -3.70
CA SER A 309 -28.72 -3.67 -4.85
C SER A 309 -28.99 -2.51 -5.84
N GLY A 310 -29.24 -2.80 -7.13
CA GLY A 310 -29.44 -1.80 -8.21
C GLY A 310 -30.56 -2.14 -9.22
N ILE A 311 -30.85 -1.18 -10.11
CA ILE A 311 -32.04 -1.05 -11.01
C ILE A 311 -31.75 -1.62 -12.43
N PRO A 312 -32.75 -2.16 -13.16
CA PRO A 312 -32.58 -2.78 -14.50
C PRO A 312 -32.22 -1.81 -15.64
N THR A 313 -31.40 -2.28 -16.61
CA THR A 313 -30.79 -1.50 -17.71
C THR A 313 -31.36 -1.79 -19.11
N LEU A 314 -32.09 -2.89 -19.32
CA LEU A 314 -32.63 -3.30 -20.63
C LEU A 314 -34.13 -3.56 -20.54
N GLN A 315 -34.91 -3.22 -21.58
CA GLN A 315 -36.37 -3.38 -21.58
C GLN A 315 -36.89 -3.91 -22.94
N GLY A 316 -37.58 -5.06 -22.91
CA GLY A 316 -38.44 -5.52 -24.02
C GLY A 316 -37.72 -5.86 -25.33
N LEU A 317 -36.57 -6.54 -25.30
CA LEU A 317 -35.79 -6.90 -26.48
C LEU A 317 -36.22 -8.27 -27.05
N SER A 318 -36.38 -8.38 -28.38
CA SER A 318 -36.68 -9.65 -29.07
C SER A 318 -35.93 -9.75 -30.41
N PHE A 319 -35.04 -10.75 -30.55
CA PHE A 319 -34.35 -11.08 -31.80
C PHE A 319 -33.83 -12.52 -31.79
N THR A 320 -33.50 -13.05 -32.97
CA THR A 320 -32.91 -14.38 -33.18
C THR A 320 -31.80 -14.26 -34.23
N VAL A 321 -30.71 -15.01 -34.05
CA VAL A 321 -29.55 -15.07 -34.96
C VAL A 321 -29.27 -16.54 -35.28
N ARG A 322 -29.01 -16.86 -36.56
CA ARG A 322 -28.78 -18.22 -37.05
C ARG A 322 -27.30 -18.46 -37.40
N PRO A 323 -26.84 -19.72 -37.50
CA PRO A 323 -25.49 -20.05 -37.98
C PRO A 323 -25.22 -19.43 -39.36
N GLY A 324 -24.01 -18.87 -39.54
CA GLY A 324 -23.60 -18.16 -40.75
C GLY A 324 -24.09 -16.72 -40.88
N GLU A 325 -24.85 -16.19 -39.91
CA GLU A 325 -25.29 -14.79 -39.91
C GLU A 325 -24.34 -13.88 -39.11
N LEU A 326 -24.01 -12.72 -39.71
CA LEU A 326 -23.34 -11.60 -39.04
C LEU A 326 -24.37 -10.55 -38.62
N LEU A 327 -24.61 -10.43 -37.31
CA LEU A 327 -25.45 -9.39 -36.73
C LEU A 327 -24.60 -8.19 -36.30
N ALA A 328 -24.78 -7.04 -36.95
CA ALA A 328 -24.16 -5.78 -36.56
C ALA A 328 -25.05 -4.99 -35.60
N VAL A 329 -24.53 -4.58 -34.45
CA VAL A 329 -25.24 -3.81 -33.42
C VAL A 329 -24.66 -2.40 -33.33
N VAL A 330 -25.51 -1.40 -33.57
CA VAL A 330 -25.15 0.04 -33.63
C VAL A 330 -26.06 0.87 -32.74
N GLY A 331 -25.58 2.03 -32.29
CA GLY A 331 -26.33 2.95 -31.43
C GLY A 331 -25.43 3.95 -30.69
N PRO A 332 -25.97 5.04 -30.14
CA PRO A 332 -25.18 6.05 -29.42
C PRO A 332 -24.47 5.47 -28.19
N VAL A 333 -23.46 6.18 -27.69
CA VAL A 333 -22.76 5.81 -26.45
C VAL A 333 -23.78 5.77 -25.31
N GLY A 334 -23.78 4.70 -24.51
CA GLY A 334 -24.77 4.52 -23.44
C GLY A 334 -26.06 3.80 -23.83
N ALA A 335 -26.29 3.47 -25.10
CA ALA A 335 -27.53 2.83 -25.57
C ALA A 335 -27.79 1.38 -25.08
N GLY A 336 -26.87 0.76 -24.32
CA GLY A 336 -27.02 -0.61 -23.80
C GLY A 336 -26.41 -1.72 -24.67
N LYS A 337 -25.55 -1.40 -25.64
CA LYS A 337 -24.92 -2.38 -26.57
C LYS A 337 -24.09 -3.46 -25.86
N SER A 338 -23.14 -3.08 -25.01
CA SER A 338 -22.36 -4.05 -24.21
C SER A 338 -23.23 -4.75 -23.15
N SER A 339 -24.31 -4.11 -22.68
CA SER A 339 -25.29 -4.75 -21.79
C SER A 339 -26.07 -5.85 -22.49
N LEU A 340 -26.36 -5.71 -23.79
CA LEU A 340 -26.94 -6.77 -24.60
C LEU A 340 -26.01 -7.99 -24.70
N LEU A 341 -24.73 -7.78 -25.02
CA LEU A 341 -23.74 -8.87 -25.04
C LEU A 341 -23.61 -9.54 -23.67
N SER A 342 -23.66 -8.75 -22.60
CA SER A 342 -23.66 -9.27 -21.21
C SER A 342 -24.90 -10.12 -20.90
N ALA A 343 -26.08 -9.78 -21.43
CA ALA A 343 -27.28 -10.60 -21.28
C ALA A 343 -27.15 -11.94 -22.03
N VAL A 344 -26.57 -11.93 -23.24
CA VAL A 344 -26.30 -13.16 -24.02
C VAL A 344 -25.27 -14.06 -23.33
N LEU A 345 -24.26 -13.48 -22.68
CA LEU A 345 -23.28 -14.21 -21.87
C LEU A 345 -23.85 -14.78 -20.56
N GLY A 346 -25.07 -14.41 -20.17
CA GLY A 346 -25.66 -14.75 -18.86
C GLY A 346 -25.09 -13.92 -17.69
N GLU A 347 -24.37 -12.84 -17.98
CA GLU A 347 -23.76 -11.92 -17.00
C GLU A 347 -24.75 -10.91 -16.42
N LEU A 348 -25.80 -10.62 -17.20
CA LEU A 348 -26.90 -9.75 -16.83
C LEU A 348 -28.18 -10.62 -16.81
N PRO A 349 -28.63 -11.09 -15.63
CA PRO A 349 -29.78 -11.98 -15.55
C PRO A 349 -31.05 -11.25 -16.00
N PRO A 350 -31.93 -11.87 -16.80
CA PRO A 350 -33.18 -11.26 -17.20
C PRO A 350 -34.14 -11.16 -16.00
N SER A 351 -34.67 -9.96 -15.74
CA SER A 351 -35.71 -9.76 -14.72
C SER A 351 -37.06 -10.35 -15.15
N GLN A 352 -37.34 -10.30 -16.46
CA GLN A 352 -38.50 -10.88 -17.15
C GLN A 352 -38.05 -11.29 -18.57
N GLY A 353 -38.61 -12.38 -19.11
CA GLY A 353 -38.25 -12.92 -20.44
C GLY A 353 -37.29 -14.13 -20.39
N GLN A 354 -37.00 -14.72 -21.56
CA GLN A 354 -36.13 -15.89 -21.70
C GLN A 354 -35.03 -15.62 -22.75
N VAL A 355 -33.78 -15.95 -22.39
CA VAL A 355 -32.63 -15.93 -23.31
C VAL A 355 -32.14 -17.36 -23.45
N THR A 356 -32.24 -17.92 -24.66
CA THR A 356 -31.80 -19.29 -24.97
C THR A 356 -30.56 -19.23 -25.84
N VAL A 357 -29.45 -19.80 -25.37
CA VAL A 357 -28.18 -19.87 -26.11
C VAL A 357 -27.70 -21.31 -26.17
N CYS A 358 -27.48 -21.83 -27.37
CA CYS A 358 -27.02 -23.21 -27.61
C CYS A 358 -25.66 -23.20 -28.31
N GLY A 359 -24.62 -23.69 -27.63
CA GLY A 359 -23.25 -23.77 -28.16
C GLY A 359 -22.19 -23.17 -27.23
N ARG A 360 -20.93 -23.23 -27.65
CA ARG A 360 -19.79 -22.57 -26.97
C ARG A 360 -19.68 -21.13 -27.45
N ILE A 361 -19.43 -20.21 -26.52
CA ILE A 361 -19.31 -18.77 -26.81
C ILE A 361 -17.85 -18.34 -26.69
N ALA A 362 -17.34 -17.62 -27.69
CA ALA A 362 -16.11 -16.84 -27.62
C ALA A 362 -16.46 -15.35 -27.49
N TYR A 363 -15.82 -14.66 -26.56
CA TYR A 363 -16.07 -13.24 -26.29
C TYR A 363 -14.80 -12.42 -26.46
N VAL A 364 -14.90 -11.33 -27.23
CA VAL A 364 -13.87 -10.31 -27.38
C VAL A 364 -14.37 -9.02 -26.73
N PRO A 365 -13.82 -8.63 -25.57
CA PRO A 365 -14.25 -7.43 -24.87
C PRO A 365 -13.77 -6.14 -25.56
N GLN A 366 -14.52 -5.04 -25.35
CA GLN A 366 -14.16 -3.71 -25.85
C GLN A 366 -12.80 -3.22 -25.35
N GLN A 367 -12.48 -3.52 -24.10
CA GLN A 367 -11.13 -3.35 -23.57
C GLN A 367 -10.41 -4.70 -23.60
N PRO A 368 -9.39 -4.88 -24.48
CA PRO A 368 -8.69 -6.14 -24.62
C PRO A 368 -7.99 -6.53 -23.31
N TRP A 369 -8.25 -7.75 -22.84
CA TRP A 369 -7.64 -8.28 -21.62
C TRP A 369 -6.58 -9.34 -21.93
N LEU A 370 -5.36 -9.13 -21.45
CA LEU A 370 -4.25 -10.09 -21.49
C LEU A 370 -3.84 -10.43 -20.05
N PHE A 371 -3.57 -11.70 -19.79
CA PHE A 371 -3.05 -12.16 -18.50
C PHE A 371 -1.52 -12.30 -18.56
N PRO A 372 -0.82 -12.23 -17.41
CA PRO A 372 0.63 -12.40 -17.36
C PRO A 372 1.08 -13.73 -17.95
N GLY A 373 1.98 -13.70 -18.92
CA GLY A 373 2.42 -14.88 -19.68
C GLY A 373 2.99 -14.50 -21.05
N THR A 374 3.24 -15.46 -21.93
CA THR A 374 3.70 -15.16 -23.30
C THR A 374 2.54 -14.73 -24.21
N VAL A 375 2.85 -14.09 -25.34
CA VAL A 375 1.83 -13.82 -26.38
C VAL A 375 1.18 -15.13 -26.83
N ARG A 376 2.00 -16.19 -27.00
CA ARG A 376 1.53 -17.53 -27.33
C ARG A 376 0.56 -18.08 -26.28
N SER A 377 0.91 -18.06 -24.99
CA SER A 377 0.01 -18.58 -23.95
C SER A 377 -1.31 -17.80 -23.88
N ASN A 378 -1.25 -16.49 -24.15
CA ASN A 378 -2.44 -15.64 -24.26
C ASN A 378 -3.35 -16.03 -25.43
N ILE A 379 -2.82 -16.37 -26.60
CA ILE A 379 -3.61 -16.81 -27.77
C ILE A 379 -4.16 -18.22 -27.56
N LEU A 380 -3.32 -19.15 -27.10
CA LEU A 380 -3.72 -20.53 -26.85
C LEU A 380 -4.77 -20.64 -25.75
N PHE A 381 -4.67 -19.79 -24.72
CA PHE A 381 -5.52 -19.82 -23.53
C PHE A 381 -5.62 -21.24 -22.91
N GLY A 382 -4.50 -21.98 -23.01
CA GLY A 382 -4.26 -23.39 -22.71
C GLY A 382 -5.11 -24.44 -23.42
N LYS A 383 -5.47 -24.18 -24.68
CA LYS A 383 -5.56 -25.27 -25.66
C LYS A 383 -4.15 -25.70 -26.09
N LYS A 384 -4.06 -26.91 -26.65
CA LYS A 384 -2.81 -27.43 -27.21
C LYS A 384 -2.32 -26.54 -28.36
N TYR A 385 -1.01 -26.44 -28.49
CA TYR A 385 -0.38 -25.72 -29.59
C TYR A 385 -0.44 -26.56 -30.87
N GLU A 386 -1.17 -26.07 -31.86
CA GLU A 386 -1.30 -26.68 -33.20
C GLU A 386 -0.72 -25.69 -34.21
N LYS A 387 0.47 -25.99 -34.75
CA LYS A 387 1.26 -25.04 -35.55
C LYS A 387 0.48 -24.48 -36.74
N ASP A 388 -0.09 -25.33 -37.59
CA ASP A 388 -0.79 -24.90 -38.81
C ASP A 388 -2.01 -24.01 -38.52
N ARG A 389 -2.74 -24.33 -37.46
CA ARG A 389 -3.90 -23.54 -37.01
C ARG A 389 -3.45 -22.22 -36.44
N TYR A 390 -2.40 -22.22 -35.62
CA TYR A 390 -1.86 -21.03 -34.99
C TYR A 390 -1.36 -20.03 -36.05
N GLU A 391 -0.62 -20.49 -37.06
CA GLU A 391 -0.14 -19.66 -38.17
C GLU A 391 -1.31 -19.08 -38.99
N LYS A 392 -2.35 -19.87 -39.30
CA LYS A 392 -3.56 -19.36 -39.96
C LYS A 392 -4.25 -18.25 -39.17
N VAL A 393 -4.36 -18.40 -37.85
CA VAL A 393 -4.95 -17.38 -36.97
C VAL A 393 -4.10 -16.11 -36.92
N LEU A 394 -2.77 -16.23 -36.83
CA LEU A 394 -1.86 -15.08 -36.85
C LEU A 394 -1.97 -14.27 -38.16
N LYS A 395 -2.09 -14.97 -39.30
CA LYS A 395 -2.29 -14.35 -40.61
C LYS A 395 -3.65 -13.64 -40.72
N ALA A 396 -4.72 -14.30 -40.29
CA ALA A 396 -6.07 -13.71 -40.28
C ALA A 396 -6.15 -12.46 -39.38
N CYS A 397 -5.45 -12.46 -38.24
CA CYS A 397 -5.41 -11.33 -37.30
C CYS A 397 -4.31 -10.29 -37.60
N ALA A 398 -3.60 -10.39 -38.73
CA ALA A 398 -2.50 -9.50 -39.12
C ALA A 398 -1.43 -9.28 -38.02
N LEU A 399 -1.04 -10.35 -37.30
CA LEU A 399 -0.08 -10.28 -36.19
C LEU A 399 1.37 -10.58 -36.62
N GLU A 400 1.61 -11.12 -37.81
CA GLU A 400 2.94 -11.57 -38.26
C GLU A 400 3.99 -10.45 -38.20
N LYS A 401 3.67 -9.26 -38.72
CA LYS A 401 4.58 -8.10 -38.71
C LYS A 401 4.86 -7.58 -37.30
N ASP A 402 3.88 -7.64 -36.40
CA ASP A 402 4.08 -7.21 -35.01
C ASP A 402 4.98 -8.17 -34.25
N LEU A 403 4.81 -9.48 -34.46
CA LEU A 403 5.64 -10.49 -33.81
C LEU A 403 7.10 -10.40 -34.28
N GLN A 404 7.37 -10.08 -35.55
CA GLN A 404 8.73 -9.85 -36.06
C GLN A 404 9.45 -8.65 -35.40
N LEU A 405 8.69 -7.66 -34.91
CA LEU A 405 9.24 -6.47 -34.25
C LEU A 405 9.50 -6.70 -32.75
N LEU A 406 8.99 -7.80 -32.17
CA LEU A 406 9.22 -8.15 -30.77
C LEU A 406 10.50 -8.98 -30.64
N VAL A 407 11.36 -8.62 -29.70
CA VAL A 407 12.66 -9.29 -29.45
C VAL A 407 12.51 -10.81 -29.24
N GLY A 408 11.43 -11.25 -28.59
CA GLY A 408 11.13 -12.67 -28.35
C GLY A 408 10.05 -13.27 -29.24
N GLY A 409 9.63 -12.60 -30.32
CA GLY A 409 8.53 -13.08 -31.17
C GLY A 409 7.24 -13.33 -30.38
N ASP A 410 6.65 -14.51 -30.54
CA ASP A 410 5.43 -14.93 -29.83
C ASP A 410 5.69 -15.48 -28.41
N LEU A 411 6.96 -15.75 -28.07
CA LEU A 411 7.40 -16.09 -26.72
C LEU A 411 7.68 -14.85 -25.86
N THR A 412 7.51 -13.65 -26.42
CA THR A 412 7.65 -12.40 -25.68
C THR A 412 6.73 -12.41 -24.45
N VAL A 413 7.32 -12.18 -23.28
CA VAL A 413 6.60 -12.11 -22.01
C VAL A 413 5.82 -10.81 -21.94
N VAL A 414 4.52 -10.96 -21.69
CA VAL A 414 3.55 -9.91 -21.55
C VAL A 414 3.28 -9.72 -20.06
N GLY A 415 3.56 -8.52 -19.55
CA GLY A 415 3.34 -8.16 -18.15
C GLY A 415 1.87 -7.86 -17.81
N ASP A 416 1.63 -7.39 -16.58
CA ASP A 416 0.29 -6.98 -16.14
C ASP A 416 -0.34 -5.97 -17.11
N ARG A 417 -1.59 -6.23 -17.51
CA ARG A 417 -2.35 -5.45 -18.51
C ARG A 417 -1.75 -5.38 -19.92
N GLY A 418 -0.81 -6.24 -20.27
CA GLY A 418 -0.36 -6.32 -21.65
C GLY A 418 0.85 -5.44 -22.01
N THR A 419 1.55 -4.82 -21.05
CA THR A 419 2.78 -4.07 -21.34
C THR A 419 3.87 -5.04 -21.81
N PRO A 420 4.58 -4.78 -22.94
CA PRO A 420 4.75 -3.50 -23.65
C PRO A 420 3.86 -3.27 -24.89
N LEU A 421 2.80 -4.05 -25.12
CA LEU A 421 2.02 -4.04 -26.36
C LEU A 421 1.15 -2.77 -26.54
N SER A 422 0.94 -2.33 -27.78
CA SER A 422 0.03 -1.23 -28.12
C SER A 422 -1.45 -1.65 -28.00
N ALA A 423 -2.38 -0.70 -27.87
CA ALA A 423 -3.82 -1.01 -27.79
C ALA A 423 -4.32 -1.84 -29.00
N GLY A 424 -3.88 -1.50 -30.21
CA GLY A 424 -4.20 -2.25 -31.43
C GLY A 424 -3.56 -3.64 -31.49
N GLN A 425 -2.37 -3.84 -30.91
CA GLN A 425 -1.77 -5.17 -30.75
C GLN A 425 -2.55 -6.02 -29.74
N LYS A 426 -2.94 -5.45 -28.60
CA LYS A 426 -3.75 -6.14 -27.59
C LYS A 426 -5.12 -6.56 -28.14
N ALA A 427 -5.78 -5.69 -28.92
CA ALA A 427 -7.05 -5.99 -29.57
C ALA A 427 -6.92 -7.19 -30.52
N ARG A 428 -5.87 -7.20 -31.36
CA ARG A 428 -5.58 -8.31 -32.28
C ARG A 428 -5.24 -9.62 -31.57
N ILE A 429 -4.48 -9.58 -30.48
CA ILE A 429 -4.19 -10.77 -29.67
C ILE A 429 -5.47 -11.31 -29.00
N SER A 430 -6.34 -10.42 -28.50
CA SER A 430 -7.64 -10.82 -27.93
C SER A 430 -8.57 -11.44 -28.98
N LEU A 431 -8.56 -10.91 -30.21
CA LEU A 431 -9.30 -11.48 -31.33
C LEU A 431 -8.71 -12.84 -31.74
N ALA A 432 -7.39 -12.95 -31.87
CA ALA A 432 -6.70 -14.20 -32.17
C ALA A 432 -7.00 -15.28 -31.13
N ARG A 433 -7.07 -14.92 -29.83
CA ARG A 433 -7.51 -15.83 -28.76
C ARG A 433 -8.91 -16.37 -29.03
N ALA A 434 -9.88 -15.52 -29.36
CA ALA A 434 -11.24 -15.95 -29.63
C ALA A 434 -11.32 -16.87 -30.86
N VAL A 435 -10.63 -16.53 -31.94
CA VAL A 435 -10.61 -17.32 -33.18
C VAL A 435 -9.94 -18.68 -32.95
N TYR A 436 -8.81 -18.72 -32.24
CA TYR A 436 -8.11 -19.96 -31.93
C TYR A 436 -8.96 -20.91 -31.08
N GLN A 437 -9.90 -20.41 -30.27
CA GLN A 437 -10.77 -21.24 -29.46
C GLN A 437 -11.80 -22.06 -30.25
N ASP A 438 -12.12 -21.68 -31.49
CA ASP A 438 -13.13 -22.33 -32.36
C ASP A 438 -14.45 -22.61 -31.62
N ALA A 439 -15.14 -21.51 -31.33
CA ALA A 439 -16.45 -21.52 -30.70
C ALA A 439 -17.57 -21.61 -31.75
N ASP A 440 -18.80 -21.78 -31.29
CA ASP A 440 -19.98 -21.82 -32.16
C ASP A 440 -20.58 -20.40 -32.33
N ILE A 441 -20.40 -19.56 -31.31
CA ILE A 441 -20.92 -18.19 -31.21
C ILE A 441 -19.78 -17.22 -30.86
N TYR A 442 -19.64 -16.15 -31.64
CA TYR A 442 -18.64 -15.10 -31.46
C TYR A 442 -19.32 -13.78 -31.10
N LEU A 443 -18.99 -13.25 -29.93
CA LEU A 443 -19.47 -11.96 -29.44
C LEU A 443 -18.30 -10.96 -29.48
N LEU A 444 -18.39 -9.99 -30.38
CA LEU A 444 -17.32 -9.03 -30.66
C LEU A 444 -17.76 -7.63 -30.23
N ASP A 445 -17.24 -7.13 -29.10
CA ASP A 445 -17.56 -5.80 -28.59
C ASP A 445 -16.55 -4.77 -29.11
N ASP A 446 -16.79 -4.20 -30.29
CA ASP A 446 -15.98 -3.16 -30.95
C ASP A 446 -14.46 -3.43 -31.07
N PRO A 447 -14.03 -4.61 -31.58
CA PRO A 447 -12.62 -5.00 -31.66
C PRO A 447 -11.78 -4.18 -32.67
N LEU A 448 -12.43 -3.35 -33.50
CA LEU A 448 -11.81 -2.62 -34.61
C LEU A 448 -11.45 -1.16 -34.27
N SER A 449 -11.84 -0.68 -33.09
CA SER A 449 -11.68 0.74 -32.69
C SER A 449 -10.24 1.17 -32.43
N ALA A 450 -9.38 0.25 -31.98
CA ALA A 450 -8.01 0.54 -31.55
C ALA A 450 -6.94 0.34 -32.65
N VAL A 451 -7.35 -0.03 -33.87
CA VAL A 451 -6.46 -0.33 -35.01
C VAL A 451 -6.61 0.70 -36.13
N ASP A 452 -5.58 0.87 -36.95
CA ASP A 452 -5.64 1.77 -38.11
C ASP A 452 -6.61 1.25 -39.18
N ALA A 453 -7.07 2.14 -40.07
CA ALA A 453 -8.08 1.81 -41.07
C ALA A 453 -7.66 0.68 -42.04
N GLY A 454 -6.36 0.54 -42.32
CA GLY A 454 -5.84 -0.53 -43.18
C GLY A 454 -5.92 -1.89 -42.49
N VAL A 455 -5.41 -1.97 -41.26
CA VAL A 455 -5.50 -3.18 -40.43
C VAL A 455 -6.96 -3.52 -40.09
N SER A 456 -7.79 -2.53 -39.80
CA SER A 456 -9.22 -2.71 -39.52
C SER A 456 -9.96 -3.38 -40.69
N ARG A 457 -9.68 -2.94 -41.92
CA ARG A 457 -10.24 -3.56 -43.14
C ARG A 457 -9.78 -5.01 -43.30
N HIS A 458 -8.48 -5.28 -43.11
CA HIS A 458 -7.94 -6.65 -43.15
C HIS A 458 -8.61 -7.56 -42.12
N LEU A 459 -8.75 -7.10 -40.87
CA LEU A 459 -9.41 -7.89 -39.82
C LEU A 459 -10.88 -8.17 -40.15
N PHE A 460 -11.60 -7.19 -40.69
CA PHE A 460 -12.99 -7.41 -41.08
C PHE A 460 -13.12 -8.44 -42.21
N GLU A 461 -12.35 -8.29 -43.29
CA GLU A 461 -12.42 -9.16 -44.47
C GLU A 461 -11.88 -10.57 -44.19
N GLN A 462 -10.65 -10.67 -43.67
CA GLN A 462 -9.94 -11.95 -43.54
C GLN A 462 -10.31 -12.71 -42.27
N CYS A 463 -10.67 -12.01 -41.18
CA CYS A 463 -11.02 -12.66 -39.92
C CYS A 463 -12.54 -12.78 -39.74
N ILE A 464 -13.28 -11.67 -39.77
CA ILE A 464 -14.72 -11.69 -39.46
C ILE A 464 -15.53 -12.30 -40.60
N CYS A 465 -15.31 -11.88 -41.85
CA CYS A 465 -16.09 -12.35 -42.99
C CYS A 465 -15.60 -13.68 -43.58
N GLN A 466 -14.31 -14.03 -43.42
CA GLN A 466 -13.75 -15.27 -44.00
C GLN A 466 -13.51 -16.35 -42.95
N ALA A 467 -12.71 -16.10 -41.90
CA ALA A 467 -12.42 -17.12 -40.90
C ALA A 467 -13.65 -17.52 -40.04
N LEU A 468 -14.61 -16.61 -39.84
CA LEU A 468 -15.82 -16.85 -39.03
C LEU A 468 -17.11 -17.00 -39.85
N HIS A 469 -17.02 -17.18 -41.17
CA HIS A 469 -18.18 -17.13 -42.08
C HIS A 469 -19.28 -18.17 -41.80
N GLU A 470 -18.95 -19.35 -41.28
CA GLU A 470 -19.92 -20.41 -40.93
C GLU A 470 -20.45 -20.27 -39.48
N LYS A 471 -19.93 -19.34 -38.68
CA LYS A 471 -20.21 -19.21 -37.24
C LYS A 471 -21.27 -18.13 -36.97
N ILE A 472 -21.91 -18.20 -35.80
CA ILE A 472 -22.82 -17.12 -35.35
C ILE A 472 -21.97 -15.95 -34.88
N THR A 473 -22.05 -14.79 -35.52
CA THR A 473 -21.21 -13.63 -35.15
C THR A 473 -22.06 -12.41 -34.82
N ILE A 474 -21.93 -11.88 -33.60
CA ILE A 474 -22.55 -10.62 -33.17
C ILE A 474 -21.44 -9.57 -33.01
N LEU A 475 -21.44 -8.56 -33.88
CA LEU A 475 -20.47 -7.49 -33.91
C LEU A 475 -21.10 -6.18 -33.44
N VAL A 476 -20.69 -5.68 -32.28
CA VAL A 476 -20.92 -4.28 -31.91
C VAL A 476 -19.83 -3.45 -32.58
N THR A 477 -20.20 -2.40 -33.31
CA THR A 477 -19.21 -1.48 -33.89
C THR A 477 -19.75 -0.06 -33.98
N HIS A 478 -18.85 0.92 -33.84
CA HIS A 478 -19.13 2.32 -34.12
C HIS A 478 -18.80 2.73 -35.57
N GLN A 479 -18.14 1.84 -36.33
CA GLN A 479 -17.70 2.13 -37.68
C GLN A 479 -18.77 1.71 -38.70
N LEU A 480 -19.55 2.70 -39.17
CA LEU A 480 -20.68 2.48 -40.09
C LEU A 480 -20.28 1.84 -41.43
N GLN A 481 -19.02 1.96 -41.83
CA GLN A 481 -18.49 1.43 -43.09
C GLN A 481 -18.65 -0.10 -43.24
N TYR A 482 -18.69 -0.84 -42.13
CA TYR A 482 -18.80 -2.31 -42.12
C TYR A 482 -20.24 -2.82 -42.10
N LEU A 483 -21.24 -1.93 -42.02
CA LEU A 483 -22.65 -2.32 -41.99
C LEU A 483 -23.14 -2.89 -43.34
N LYS A 484 -22.46 -2.57 -44.44
CA LYS A 484 -22.85 -2.98 -45.79
C LYS A 484 -22.78 -4.50 -45.99
N ASP A 485 -21.83 -5.14 -45.32
CA ASP A 485 -21.54 -6.57 -45.45
C ASP A 485 -22.19 -7.41 -44.33
N ALA A 486 -22.95 -6.77 -43.42
CA ALA A 486 -23.64 -7.44 -42.34
C ALA A 486 -24.97 -8.05 -42.81
N SER A 487 -25.25 -9.28 -42.38
CA SER A 487 -26.48 -10.01 -42.71
C SER A 487 -27.71 -9.36 -42.07
N GLN A 488 -27.57 -8.84 -40.85
CA GLN A 488 -28.61 -8.11 -40.12
C GLN A 488 -28.02 -6.94 -39.35
N ILE A 489 -28.76 -5.84 -39.25
CA ILE A 489 -28.38 -4.65 -38.47
C ILE A 489 -29.42 -4.39 -37.38
N LEU A 490 -28.96 -4.17 -36.14
CA LEU A 490 -29.79 -3.84 -34.98
C LEU A 490 -29.39 -2.45 -34.44
N ILE A 491 -30.33 -1.52 -34.41
CA ILE A 491 -30.12 -0.18 -33.83
C ILE A 491 -30.71 -0.13 -32.41
N LEU A 492 -29.85 0.13 -31.43
CA LEU A 492 -30.19 0.28 -30.00
C LEU A 492 -30.19 1.76 -29.60
N LYS A 493 -31.22 2.18 -28.84
CA LYS A 493 -31.28 3.49 -28.17
C LYS A 493 -31.97 3.31 -26.80
N ASP A 494 -31.39 3.86 -25.74
CA ASP A 494 -31.91 3.81 -24.36
C ASP A 494 -32.39 2.41 -23.89
N GLY A 495 -31.64 1.37 -24.26
CA GLY A 495 -31.95 -0.01 -23.86
C GLY A 495 -33.14 -0.66 -24.59
N LYS A 496 -33.64 -0.04 -25.66
CA LYS A 496 -34.72 -0.53 -26.55
C LYS A 496 -34.23 -0.69 -27.99
N ILE A 497 -34.83 -1.63 -28.73
CA ILE A 497 -34.59 -1.78 -30.18
C ILE A 497 -35.41 -0.73 -30.92
N MET A 498 -34.71 0.16 -31.64
CA MET A 498 -35.34 1.16 -32.50
C MET A 498 -35.74 0.58 -33.85
N LYS A 499 -34.84 -0.20 -34.46
CA LYS A 499 -35.04 -0.78 -35.79
C LYS A 499 -34.16 -2.01 -35.99
N LYS A 500 -34.67 -2.98 -36.75
CA LYS A 500 -33.98 -4.22 -37.18
C LYS A 500 -34.21 -4.39 -38.69
N GLY A 501 -33.17 -4.69 -39.47
CA GLY A 501 -33.31 -4.94 -40.90
C GLY A 501 -31.98 -5.24 -41.62
N THR A 502 -32.04 -5.47 -42.92
CA THR A 502 -30.86 -5.60 -43.81
C THR A 502 -30.39 -4.21 -44.29
N PHE A 503 -29.12 -4.05 -44.71
CA PHE A 503 -28.60 -2.74 -45.16
C PHE A 503 -29.46 -2.10 -46.27
N ALA A 504 -30.07 -2.91 -47.14
CA ALA A 504 -30.95 -2.47 -48.23
C ALA A 504 -32.32 -1.95 -47.77
N GLU A 505 -32.78 -2.31 -46.56
CA GLU A 505 -34.03 -1.83 -45.94
C GLU A 505 -33.84 -0.49 -45.22
N PHE A 506 -32.61 0.03 -45.14
CA PHE A 506 -32.31 1.38 -44.69
C PHE A 506 -32.24 2.33 -45.89
N PRO A 507 -32.85 3.53 -45.83
CA PRO A 507 -33.08 4.37 -47.02
C PRO A 507 -31.78 4.82 -47.72
N LYS A 508 -31.85 4.88 -49.06
CA LYS A 508 -30.82 5.39 -50.01
C LYS A 508 -30.63 6.93 -49.90
N PRO A 509 -29.52 7.49 -50.44
CA PRO A 509 -28.80 8.64 -49.89
C PRO A 509 -29.58 9.96 -50.02
N GLY A 510 -29.65 10.70 -48.91
CA GLY A 510 -30.39 11.97 -48.79
C GLY A 510 -30.97 12.22 -47.40
N VAL A 511 -31.05 11.18 -46.56
CA VAL A 511 -31.33 11.28 -45.12
C VAL A 511 -30.16 10.59 -44.41
N ASP A 512 -29.24 11.38 -43.85
CA ASP A 512 -28.02 10.83 -43.26
C ASP A 512 -28.36 9.91 -42.09
N PHE A 513 -27.66 8.76 -42.03
CA PHE A 513 -27.65 7.87 -40.86
C PHE A 513 -27.33 8.64 -39.55
N GLU A 514 -26.59 9.74 -39.67
CA GLU A 514 -26.26 10.69 -38.60
C GLU A 514 -27.47 11.53 -38.16
N ASP A 515 -28.39 11.87 -39.05
CA ASP A 515 -29.55 12.72 -38.78
C ASP A 515 -30.59 12.00 -37.91
N ILE A 516 -30.76 10.68 -38.09
CA ILE A 516 -31.62 9.81 -37.25
C ILE A 516 -31.00 9.62 -35.85
N LEU A 517 -29.67 9.67 -35.74
CA LEU A 517 -28.96 9.59 -34.45
C LEU A 517 -28.99 10.92 -33.68
N LEU A 518 -29.15 12.06 -34.37
CA LEU A 518 -29.04 13.41 -33.81
C LEU A 518 -30.39 14.11 -33.57
N LYS A 519 -31.44 13.89 -34.38
CA LYS A 519 -32.71 14.66 -34.34
C LYS A 519 -33.72 14.29 -33.23
N THR A 520 -33.29 13.74 -32.08
CA THR A 520 -34.23 13.52 -30.94
C THR A 520 -33.69 13.96 -29.59
N ASN A 521 -32.61 14.75 -29.55
CA ASN A 521 -32.00 15.21 -28.30
C ASN A 521 -32.65 16.48 -27.71
N GLU A 522 -33.68 17.07 -28.34
CA GLU A 522 -34.26 18.35 -27.88
C GLU A 522 -35.53 18.23 -27.01
N GLU A 523 -36.11 17.05 -26.78
CA GLU A 523 -37.31 16.92 -25.95
C GLU A 523 -37.21 15.77 -24.94
N ALA A 524 -36.62 16.04 -23.77
CA ALA A 524 -36.88 15.27 -22.54
C ALA A 524 -36.50 16.09 -21.30
N GLU A 525 -37.52 16.57 -20.57
CA GLU A 525 -37.36 17.20 -19.25
C GLU A 525 -36.83 16.21 -18.19
N PRO A 526 -35.94 16.63 -17.26
CA PRO A 526 -35.48 15.77 -16.18
C PRO A 526 -36.42 15.82 -14.97
N SER A 527 -37.04 14.68 -14.62
CA SER A 527 -37.73 14.48 -13.34
C SER A 527 -36.75 14.09 -12.23
N ARG A 528 -36.96 14.66 -11.05
CA ARG A 528 -36.11 14.63 -9.84
C ARG A 528 -36.43 13.45 -8.92
N VAL A 529 -35.44 12.67 -8.46
CA VAL A 529 -35.33 12.08 -7.08
C VAL A 529 -33.87 11.60 -6.80
N PRO A 530 -33.44 11.25 -5.56
CA PRO A 530 -32.43 11.97 -4.80
C PRO A 530 -31.11 11.21 -4.55
N ASP A 531 -30.15 11.95 -3.99
CA ASP A 531 -28.74 11.61 -3.75
C ASP A 531 -28.45 10.29 -3.01
N SER A 532 -27.47 9.51 -3.52
CA SER A 532 -26.64 8.55 -2.78
C SER A 532 -25.37 8.19 -3.58
N PRO A 533 -24.27 7.70 -2.96
CA PRO A 533 -22.95 8.29 -3.12
C PRO A 533 -22.00 7.57 -4.10
N THR A 534 -21.14 8.37 -4.72
CA THR A 534 -20.10 8.04 -5.70
C THR A 534 -18.76 7.64 -5.03
N LEU A 535 -18.06 6.63 -5.58
CA LEU A 535 -16.58 6.37 -5.64
C LEU A 535 -16.34 4.84 -5.78
N ARG A 536 -15.32 4.27 -6.46
CA ARG A 536 -13.93 4.69 -6.74
C ARG A 536 -13.36 3.75 -7.83
N GLY A 537 -12.70 4.27 -8.87
CA GLY A 537 -12.08 3.48 -9.95
C GLY A 537 -10.58 3.79 -10.09
N GLN A 538 -9.75 2.74 -10.16
CA GLN A 538 -8.28 2.74 -10.08
C GLN A 538 -7.53 3.02 -11.41
N PRO A 539 -6.23 3.39 -11.33
CA PRO A 539 -5.49 4.17 -12.34
C PRO A 539 -4.85 3.36 -13.48
N SER A 540 -4.48 4.06 -14.55
CA SER A 540 -3.82 3.57 -15.78
C SER A 540 -2.33 3.92 -15.75
N GLU A 541 -1.43 2.92 -15.76
CA GLU A 541 0.02 3.09 -15.86
C GLU A 541 0.52 2.83 -17.30
N SER A 542 1.44 3.68 -17.76
CA SER A 542 2.00 3.76 -19.12
C SER A 542 3.33 2.99 -19.26
N SER A 543 3.60 2.56 -20.49
CA SER A 543 4.64 1.61 -20.93
C SER A 543 6.07 2.18 -21.03
N VAL A 544 7.09 1.41 -20.61
CA VAL A 544 8.52 1.58 -21.03
C VAL A 544 9.17 0.21 -21.28
N GLN A 545 9.97 0.12 -22.36
CA GLN A 545 10.68 -1.07 -22.86
C GLN A 545 11.97 -1.39 -22.05
N PRO A 546 12.40 -2.67 -21.92
CA PRO A 546 13.73 -3.02 -21.40
C PRO A 546 14.75 -3.25 -22.52
N GLN A 547 16.00 -2.81 -22.28
CA GLN A 547 17.18 -3.02 -23.13
C GLN A 547 18.15 -3.98 -22.42
N GLU A 548 18.75 -4.90 -23.18
CA GLU A 548 19.55 -6.06 -22.75
C GLU A 548 20.99 -5.74 -22.28
N SER A 549 21.52 -6.55 -21.35
CA SER A 549 22.96 -6.86 -21.19
C SER A 549 23.15 -8.15 -20.32
N PRO A 550 24.34 -8.78 -20.23
CA PRO A 550 24.65 -10.11 -20.76
C PRO A 550 24.61 -11.26 -19.72
N ARG A 551 24.32 -12.48 -20.19
CA ARG A 551 24.39 -13.73 -19.41
C ARG A 551 25.84 -14.24 -19.28
N PRO A 552 26.27 -14.81 -18.14
CA PRO A 552 27.28 -15.85 -18.12
C PRO A 552 26.63 -17.22 -18.37
N SER A 553 27.32 -18.03 -19.16
CA SER A 553 26.99 -19.39 -19.59
C SER A 553 27.26 -20.42 -18.48
N LEU A 554 26.31 -21.32 -18.26
CA LEU A 554 26.54 -22.63 -17.65
C LEU A 554 25.75 -23.68 -18.44
N GLU A 555 26.50 -24.58 -19.07
CA GLU A 555 26.05 -25.79 -19.74
C GLU A 555 25.71 -26.90 -18.73
N ASP A 556 25.00 -27.92 -19.25
CA ASP A 556 24.78 -29.27 -18.74
C ASP A 556 23.62 -29.56 -17.77
N ALA A 557 22.49 -30.00 -18.34
CA ALA A 557 21.78 -31.23 -17.94
C ALA A 557 20.79 -31.70 -19.04
N ALA A 558 20.79 -33.00 -19.31
CA ALA A 558 20.06 -33.72 -20.37
C ALA A 558 18.54 -33.90 -20.09
N PRO A 559 17.73 -34.36 -21.08
CA PRO A 559 16.28 -34.15 -21.11
C PRO A 559 15.47 -35.31 -20.51
N GLU A 560 14.43 -35.00 -19.74
CA GLU A 560 13.29 -35.90 -19.52
C GLU A 560 11.98 -35.14 -19.73
N ASP A 561 11.12 -35.76 -20.54
CA ASP A 561 9.83 -35.29 -21.02
C ASP A 561 8.82 -35.03 -19.90
N GLN A 562 8.38 -33.77 -19.77
CA GLN A 562 7.03 -33.41 -19.33
C GLN A 562 6.77 -31.92 -19.64
N ASP A 563 5.99 -31.67 -20.68
CA ASP A 563 5.50 -30.36 -21.11
C ASP A 563 4.64 -29.68 -20.02
N THR A 564 5.31 -29.03 -19.07
CA THR A 564 4.69 -28.07 -18.16
C THR A 564 5.57 -26.83 -18.17
N GLU A 565 5.26 -25.86 -19.03
CA GLU A 565 5.97 -24.58 -19.10
C GLU A 565 5.91 -23.88 -17.74
N THR A 566 7.02 -23.88 -17.02
CA THR A 566 7.20 -23.18 -15.75
C THR A 566 7.16 -21.68 -16.01
N ILE A 567 6.10 -21.02 -15.51
CA ILE A 567 5.86 -19.59 -15.66
C ILE A 567 6.89 -18.82 -14.80
N GLN A 568 8.02 -18.42 -15.39
CA GLN A 568 8.92 -17.44 -14.76
C GLN A 568 8.44 -16.02 -15.06
N VAL A 569 7.72 -15.45 -14.09
CA VAL A 569 7.34 -14.04 -14.07
C VAL A 569 8.58 -13.20 -13.80
N ALA A 570 9.18 -12.62 -14.84
CA ALA A 570 10.20 -11.60 -14.72
C ALA A 570 9.58 -10.25 -14.30
N LEU A 571 9.17 -10.17 -13.02
CA LEU A 571 9.01 -8.88 -12.36
C LEU A 571 10.42 -8.38 -12.04
N SER A 572 10.73 -7.14 -12.42
CA SER A 572 11.96 -6.46 -12.02
C SER A 572 12.02 -6.41 -10.49
N LEU A 573 12.69 -7.39 -9.88
CA LEU A 573 12.99 -7.40 -8.47
C LEU A 573 13.84 -6.15 -8.19
N GLU A 574 13.38 -5.34 -7.24
CA GLU A 574 14.06 -4.12 -6.80
C GLU A 574 15.57 -4.42 -6.63
N SER A 575 16.44 -3.63 -7.29
CA SER A 575 17.84 -3.51 -6.89
C SER A 575 17.86 -2.95 -5.47
N ARG A 576 17.98 -3.85 -4.48
CA ARG A 576 17.93 -3.51 -3.05
C ARG A 576 19.35 -3.45 -2.53
N SER A 577 19.65 -2.43 -1.73
CA SER A 577 20.89 -2.31 -0.99
C SER A 577 21.18 -3.62 -0.24
N GLU A 578 22.27 -4.27 -0.61
CA GLU A 578 22.82 -5.40 0.12
C GLU A 578 23.51 -4.84 1.37
N GLY A 579 22.95 -5.07 2.55
CA GLY A 579 23.63 -4.61 3.76
C GLY A 579 22.82 -4.66 5.05
N LYS A 580 23.56 -4.50 6.14
CA LYS A 580 23.04 -4.14 7.47
C LYS A 580 22.62 -2.67 7.45
N VAL A 581 21.51 -2.33 8.10
CA VAL A 581 21.08 -0.93 8.25
C VAL A 581 22.20 -0.14 8.94
N ASP A 582 22.68 0.92 8.28
CA ASP A 582 23.77 1.74 8.80
C ASP A 582 23.29 2.56 10.01
N PHE A 583 24.18 2.81 10.98
CA PHE A 583 23.90 3.65 12.14
C PHE A 583 23.53 5.08 11.73
N LYS A 584 24.00 5.52 10.56
CA LYS A 584 23.59 6.78 9.93
C LYS A 584 22.08 6.91 9.81
N ALA A 585 21.36 5.85 9.43
CA ALA A 585 19.89 5.90 9.27
C ALA A 585 19.18 6.20 10.61
N TYR A 586 19.68 5.66 11.73
CA TYR A 586 19.14 5.96 13.06
C TYR A 586 19.37 7.42 13.43
N LYS A 587 20.60 7.94 13.20
CA LYS A 587 20.93 9.33 13.47
C LYS A 587 20.07 10.29 12.63
N ASP A 588 19.96 10.04 11.34
CA ASP A 588 19.19 10.88 10.41
C ASP A 588 17.71 10.91 10.80
N TYR A 589 17.16 9.77 11.24
CA TYR A 589 15.77 9.71 11.73
C TYR A 589 15.53 10.60 12.96
N PHE A 590 16.31 10.43 14.04
CA PHE A 590 16.09 11.20 15.27
C PHE A 590 16.36 12.70 15.08
N THR A 591 17.39 13.06 14.31
CA THR A 591 17.72 14.47 14.04
C THR A 591 16.72 15.16 13.11
N ALA A 592 15.95 14.41 12.31
CA ALA A 592 14.87 14.96 11.50
C ALA A 592 13.68 15.46 12.36
N GLY A 593 13.41 14.83 13.50
CA GLY A 593 12.28 15.20 14.37
C GLY A 593 12.64 16.11 15.54
N ALA A 594 13.90 16.13 15.98
CA ALA A 594 14.28 16.89 17.17
C ALA A 594 15.74 17.36 17.13
N HIS A 595 15.98 18.54 17.71
CA HIS A 595 17.33 19.00 18.01
C HIS A 595 17.98 18.15 19.11
N TRP A 596 19.32 18.13 19.14
CA TRP A 596 20.10 17.36 20.11
C TRP A 596 19.71 17.62 21.57
N ASN A 597 19.33 18.85 21.93
CA ASN A 597 18.90 19.18 23.30
C ASN A 597 17.66 18.38 23.75
N ILE A 598 16.69 18.21 22.86
CA ILE A 598 15.46 17.45 23.14
C ILE A 598 15.77 15.94 23.18
N ILE A 599 16.69 15.48 22.34
CA ILE A 599 17.17 14.08 22.37
C ILE A 599 17.89 13.77 23.68
N ILE A 600 18.75 14.69 24.16
CA ILE A 600 19.41 14.56 25.46
C ILE A 600 18.38 14.55 26.59
N LEU A 601 17.38 15.45 26.55
CA LEU A 601 16.27 15.44 27.51
C LEU A 601 15.52 14.10 27.49
N LEU A 602 15.24 13.53 26.32
CA LEU A 602 14.63 12.22 26.19
C LEU A 602 15.47 11.14 26.87
N ILE A 603 16.79 11.12 26.65
CA ILE A 603 17.68 10.15 27.30
C ILE A 603 17.64 10.32 28.82
N LEU A 604 17.73 11.56 29.33
CA LEU A 604 17.68 11.85 30.76
C LEU A 604 16.35 11.40 31.40
N VAL A 605 15.21 11.70 30.77
CA VAL A 605 13.89 11.27 31.25
C VAL A 605 13.74 9.74 31.17
N ASN A 606 14.33 9.09 30.16
CA ASN A 606 14.36 7.62 30.08
C ASN A 606 15.15 7.01 31.24
N THR A 607 16.33 7.54 31.52
CA THR A 607 17.16 7.08 32.63
C THR A 607 16.49 7.35 33.97
N ALA A 608 15.93 8.54 34.19
CA ALA A 608 15.22 8.88 35.43
C ALA A 608 14.00 7.97 35.69
N ALA A 609 13.21 7.68 34.65
CA ALA A 609 12.10 6.74 34.76
C ALA A 609 12.58 5.33 35.17
N GLN A 610 13.67 4.86 34.56
CA GLN A 610 14.22 3.55 34.86
C GLN A 610 14.81 3.48 36.27
N VAL A 611 15.54 4.50 36.70
CA VAL A 611 16.10 4.60 38.06
C VAL A 611 14.97 4.61 39.09
N SER A 612 13.93 5.42 38.89
CA SER A 612 12.75 5.45 39.78
C SER A 612 12.07 4.09 39.89
N TYR A 613 11.91 3.39 38.75
CA TYR A 613 11.28 2.06 38.71
C TYR A 613 12.10 1.02 39.49
N VAL A 614 13.41 1.00 39.31
CA VAL A 614 14.32 0.03 39.96
C VAL A 614 14.49 0.34 41.44
N LEU A 615 14.62 1.62 41.79
CA LEU A 615 14.82 2.06 43.17
C LEU A 615 13.62 1.72 44.05
N GLN A 616 12.42 1.64 43.47
CA GLN A 616 11.22 1.17 44.16
C GLN A 616 11.32 -0.29 44.63
N ASP A 617 11.87 -1.18 43.80
CA ASP A 617 12.07 -2.60 44.16
C ASP A 617 13.18 -2.77 45.19
N TRP A 618 14.26 -1.99 45.05
CA TRP A 618 15.34 -1.97 46.02
C TRP A 618 14.87 -1.45 47.39
N TRP A 619 14.09 -0.36 47.41
CA TRP A 619 13.51 0.17 48.65
C TRP A 619 12.58 -0.83 49.32
N LEU A 620 11.73 -1.52 48.55
CA LEU A 620 10.84 -2.57 49.06
C LEU A 620 11.63 -3.73 49.68
N SER A 621 12.74 -4.14 49.06
CA SER A 621 13.62 -5.16 49.63
C SER A 621 14.30 -4.70 50.92
N SER A 622 14.71 -3.44 51.02
CA SER A 622 15.31 -2.88 52.24
C SER A 622 14.28 -2.82 53.37
N TRP A 623 13.07 -2.37 53.05
CA TRP A 623 11.96 -2.30 54.00
C TRP A 623 11.61 -3.70 54.54
N ALA A 624 11.52 -4.71 53.67
CA ALA A 624 11.27 -6.09 54.09
C ALA A 624 12.36 -6.65 55.03
N ASN A 625 13.63 -6.27 54.82
CA ASN A 625 14.75 -6.75 55.64
C ASN A 625 14.82 -6.10 57.03
N GLU A 626 14.51 -4.80 57.14
CA GLU A 626 14.41 -4.14 58.45
C GLU A 626 13.21 -4.65 59.26
N LEU A 627 12.11 -4.94 58.58
CA LEU A 627 10.93 -5.50 59.23
C LEU A 627 11.21 -6.89 59.81
N SER A 628 11.83 -7.80 59.03
CA SER A 628 12.17 -9.15 59.50
C SER A 628 13.14 -9.14 60.68
N THR A 629 14.14 -8.25 60.67
CA THR A 629 15.11 -8.11 61.78
C THR A 629 14.47 -7.56 63.06
N LEU A 630 13.55 -6.59 62.94
CA LEU A 630 12.79 -6.05 64.08
C LEU A 630 11.88 -7.11 64.72
N TYR A 631 11.19 -7.93 63.92
CA TYR A 631 10.36 -9.03 64.44
C TYR A 631 11.19 -10.13 65.10
N ALA A 632 12.33 -10.50 64.51
CA ALA A 632 13.25 -11.47 65.10
C ALA A 632 13.79 -11.01 66.46
N MET A 633 14.12 -9.72 66.61
CA MET A 633 14.56 -9.15 67.89
C MET A 633 13.43 -9.07 68.92
N ALA A 634 12.22 -8.68 68.52
CA ALA A 634 11.06 -8.54 69.41
C ALA A 634 10.59 -9.87 70.02
N TYR A 635 10.65 -10.97 69.25
CA TYR A 635 10.30 -12.31 69.74
C TYR A 635 11.47 -13.03 70.44
N GLY A 636 12.73 -12.71 70.11
CA GLY A 636 13.92 -13.35 70.67
C GLY A 636 14.42 -12.79 72.00
N LYS A 637 14.14 -11.52 72.31
CA LYS A 637 14.44 -10.88 73.60
C LYS A 637 13.24 -10.04 73.98
N GLY A 638 12.56 -10.34 75.09
CA GLY A 638 11.37 -9.64 75.57
C GLY A 638 11.60 -8.17 76.00
N SER A 639 12.21 -7.36 75.14
CA SER A 639 12.38 -5.92 75.28
C SER A 639 11.37 -5.20 74.40
N LEU A 640 10.63 -4.27 75.00
CA LEU A 640 9.68 -3.38 74.35
C LEU A 640 10.42 -2.39 73.44
N ILE A 641 10.69 -2.76 72.20
CA ILE A 641 11.32 -1.87 71.21
C ILE A 641 10.22 -1.04 70.53
N LEU A 642 10.37 0.28 70.57
CA LEU A 642 9.50 1.23 69.87
C LEU A 642 9.60 0.96 68.36
N LEU A 643 8.54 0.42 67.74
CA LEU A 643 8.46 0.28 66.29
C LEU A 643 8.68 1.65 65.63
N PRO A 644 9.54 1.76 64.58
CA PRO A 644 9.70 3.00 63.84
C PRO A 644 8.35 3.52 63.34
N ASP A 645 8.17 4.83 63.30
CA ASP A 645 6.96 5.45 62.76
C ASP A 645 6.73 4.96 61.32
N PRO A 646 5.58 4.32 61.01
CA PRO A 646 5.26 3.81 59.68
C PRO A 646 5.52 4.84 58.57
N GLY A 647 5.31 6.13 58.87
CA GLY A 647 5.54 7.24 57.94
C GLY A 647 6.95 7.32 57.32
N TRP A 648 7.97 6.79 58.01
CA TRP A 648 9.35 6.77 57.51
C TRP A 648 9.54 5.87 56.29
N TYR A 649 8.82 4.75 56.20
CA TYR A 649 8.91 3.80 55.08
C TYR A 649 7.96 4.16 53.94
N PHE A 650 6.76 4.65 54.27
CA PHE A 650 5.73 4.98 53.27
C PHE A 650 6.04 6.24 52.48
N THR A 651 6.67 7.24 53.08
CA THR A 651 6.91 8.53 52.41
C THR A 651 7.85 8.37 51.20
N PRO A 652 9.03 7.74 51.32
CA PRO A 652 9.90 7.50 50.16
C PRO A 652 9.24 6.59 49.11
N TYR A 653 8.52 5.55 49.53
CA TYR A 653 7.85 4.63 48.62
C TYR A 653 6.72 5.31 47.82
N SER A 654 6.00 6.26 48.43
CA SER A 654 4.99 7.09 47.78
C SER A 654 5.59 8.04 46.73
N VAL A 655 6.70 8.70 47.09
CA VAL A 655 7.43 9.59 46.16
C VAL A 655 7.97 8.81 44.97
N LEU A 656 8.54 7.62 45.19
CA LEU A 656 9.04 6.75 44.11
C LEU A 656 7.91 6.22 43.22
N THR A 657 6.75 5.89 43.79
CA THR A 657 5.57 5.46 43.02
C THR A 657 5.06 6.61 42.14
N ALA A 658 4.90 7.81 42.69
CA ALA A 658 4.49 8.99 41.94
C ALA A 658 5.51 9.37 40.85
N GLY A 659 6.81 9.31 41.17
CA GLY A 659 7.90 9.52 40.22
C GLY A 659 7.88 8.53 39.06
N THR A 660 7.64 7.24 39.33
CA THR A 660 7.57 6.19 38.30
C THR A 660 6.40 6.44 37.33
N VAL A 661 5.25 6.88 37.85
CA VAL A 661 4.09 7.24 37.01
C VAL A 661 4.40 8.49 36.17
N LEU A 662 4.90 9.56 36.81
CA LEU A 662 5.15 10.84 36.15
C LEU A 662 6.23 10.71 35.06
N PHE A 663 7.37 10.12 35.39
CA PHE A 663 8.45 9.91 34.43
C PHE A 663 8.06 8.87 33.38
N GLY A 664 7.30 7.84 33.73
CA GLY A 664 6.77 6.85 32.78
C GLY A 664 5.89 7.49 31.69
N ILE A 665 4.95 8.36 32.09
CA ILE A 665 4.10 9.11 31.15
C ILE A 665 4.94 10.09 30.34
N SER A 666 5.79 10.89 31.00
CA SER A 666 6.60 11.93 30.34
C SER A 666 7.52 11.33 29.28
N ARG A 667 8.18 10.22 29.59
CA ARG A 667 9.05 9.46 28.68
C ARG A 667 8.30 8.97 27.45
N SER A 668 7.11 8.38 27.63
CA SER A 668 6.32 7.87 26.51
C SER A 668 5.81 8.99 25.60
N LEU A 669 5.27 10.07 26.17
CA LEU A 669 4.78 11.20 25.39
C LEU A 669 5.89 11.86 24.57
N LEU A 670 7.06 12.09 25.19
CA LEU A 670 8.22 12.69 24.52
C LEU A 670 8.74 11.79 23.39
N MET A 671 8.78 10.47 23.62
CA MET A 671 9.21 9.50 22.62
C MET A 671 8.30 9.51 21.38
N PHE A 672 6.98 9.36 21.57
CA PHE A 672 6.03 9.39 20.46
C PHE A 672 6.03 10.73 19.73
N TYR A 673 6.22 11.85 20.43
CA TYR A 673 6.36 13.16 19.81
C TYR A 673 7.55 13.21 18.84
N ILE A 674 8.74 12.80 19.29
CA ILE A 674 9.96 12.84 18.48
C ILE A 674 9.83 11.94 17.24
N LEU A 675 9.37 10.68 17.41
CA LEU A 675 9.31 9.72 16.31
C LEU A 675 8.27 10.11 15.25
N VAL A 676 7.08 10.56 15.68
CA VAL A 676 6.04 11.02 14.74
C VAL A 676 6.47 12.31 14.04
N ASN A 677 7.10 13.25 14.76
CA ASN A 677 7.61 14.47 14.14
C ASN A 677 8.71 14.19 13.12
N SER A 678 9.61 13.23 13.42
CA SER A 678 10.64 12.76 12.49
C SER A 678 10.04 12.25 11.19
N SER A 679 8.98 11.43 11.27
CA SER A 679 8.26 10.94 10.10
C SER A 679 7.63 12.06 9.27
N GLN A 680 7.07 13.09 9.91
CA GLN A 680 6.50 14.24 9.21
C GLN A 680 7.57 15.08 8.48
N THR A 681 8.72 15.31 9.12
CA THR A 681 9.85 16.04 8.51
C THR A 681 10.43 15.28 7.33
N LEU A 682 10.69 13.98 7.48
CA LEU A 682 11.22 13.15 6.39
C LEU A 682 10.25 13.07 5.22
N HIS A 683 8.94 12.94 5.47
CA HIS A 683 7.95 13.02 4.40
C HIS A 683 7.99 14.36 3.65
N LYS A 684 8.17 15.48 4.36
CA LYS A 684 8.29 16.81 3.74
C LYS A 684 9.53 16.90 2.86
N GLN A 685 10.69 16.47 3.37
CA GLN A 685 11.95 16.46 2.63
C GLN A 685 11.88 15.54 1.40
N MET A 686 11.32 14.35 1.55
CA MET A 686 11.10 13.41 0.46
C MET A 686 10.17 14.01 -0.62
N LEU A 687 9.07 14.64 -0.22
CA LEU A 687 8.15 15.30 -1.16
C LEU A 687 8.85 16.41 -1.96
N GLU A 688 9.62 17.25 -1.28
CA GLU A 688 10.36 18.35 -1.91
C GLU A 688 11.42 17.82 -2.89
N SER A 689 12.18 16.80 -2.48
CA SER A 689 13.22 16.17 -3.29
C SER A 689 12.63 15.48 -4.53
N VAL A 690 11.54 14.71 -4.37
CA VAL A 690 10.83 14.05 -5.48
C VAL A 690 10.27 15.06 -6.48
N LEU A 691 9.67 16.17 -6.04
CA LEU A 691 9.16 17.20 -6.94
C LEU A 691 10.30 17.92 -7.71
N ARG A 692 11.48 18.03 -7.10
CA ARG A 692 12.69 18.60 -7.74
C ARG A 692 13.47 17.59 -8.59
N ALA A 693 13.16 16.30 -8.54
CA ALA A 693 13.84 15.31 -9.36
C ALA A 693 13.58 15.53 -10.86
N PRO A 694 14.55 15.23 -11.75
CA PRO A 694 14.36 15.32 -13.20
C PRO A 694 13.33 14.30 -13.70
N VAL A 695 12.72 14.54 -14.86
CA VAL A 695 11.71 13.62 -15.44
C VAL A 695 12.28 12.21 -15.67
N LEU A 696 13.58 12.10 -15.96
CA LEU A 696 14.29 10.83 -16.11
C LEU A 696 14.15 9.92 -14.87
N PHE A 697 14.09 10.50 -13.67
CA PHE A 697 13.87 9.72 -12.45
C PHE A 697 12.53 8.97 -12.48
N PHE A 698 11.46 9.63 -12.97
CA PHE A 698 10.13 9.06 -13.08
C PHE A 698 10.00 8.07 -14.24
N ASP A 699 10.77 8.26 -15.31
CA ASP A 699 10.82 7.30 -16.42
C ASP A 699 11.60 6.02 -16.02
N ARG A 700 12.61 6.14 -15.14
CA ARG A 700 13.40 5.00 -14.61
C ARG A 700 12.71 4.27 -13.44
N ASN A 701 11.91 4.98 -12.64
CA ASN A 701 11.28 4.44 -11.44
C ASN A 701 9.77 4.31 -11.64
N PRO A 702 9.20 3.09 -11.62
CA PRO A 702 7.76 2.89 -11.72
C PRO A 702 7.00 3.71 -10.69
N THR A 703 5.86 4.26 -11.08
CA THR A 703 4.98 5.07 -10.24
C THR A 703 4.57 4.34 -8.96
N GLY A 704 4.26 3.05 -9.06
CA GLY A 704 3.98 2.19 -7.90
C GLY A 704 5.11 2.13 -6.86
N ARG A 705 6.39 2.17 -7.30
CA ARG A 705 7.56 2.18 -6.38
C ARG A 705 7.59 3.46 -5.56
N ILE A 706 7.42 4.61 -6.22
CA ILE A 706 7.39 5.93 -5.56
C ILE A 706 6.19 6.00 -4.62
N LEU A 707 5.01 5.55 -5.06
CA LEU A 707 3.80 5.54 -4.24
C LEU A 707 3.94 4.65 -3.00
N ASN A 708 4.65 3.52 -3.11
CA ASN A 708 4.91 2.63 -1.98
C ASN A 708 5.74 3.31 -0.87
N ARG A 709 6.66 4.21 -1.22
CA ARG A 709 7.42 5.03 -0.25
C ARG A 709 6.52 6.00 0.50
N PHE A 710 5.64 6.70 -0.23
CA PHE A 710 4.67 7.65 0.35
C PHE A 710 3.53 6.98 1.14
N SER A 711 3.22 5.72 0.85
CA SER A 711 2.12 4.98 1.49
C SER A 711 2.63 4.04 2.58
N LYS A 712 3.26 2.93 2.21
CA LYS A 712 3.62 1.83 3.12
C LYS A 712 4.80 2.18 4.02
N ASP A 713 5.91 2.66 3.45
CA ASP A 713 7.12 2.91 4.24
C ASP A 713 6.91 4.10 5.21
N THR A 714 6.28 5.18 4.73
CA THR A 714 5.82 6.28 5.61
C THR A 714 4.81 5.79 6.66
N GLY A 715 3.88 4.90 6.28
CA GLY A 715 2.90 4.32 7.21
C GLY A 715 3.54 3.47 8.31
N HIS A 716 4.60 2.72 8.01
CA HIS A 716 5.39 2.02 9.03
C HIS A 716 6.04 3.00 10.01
N MET A 717 6.57 4.12 9.53
CA MET A 717 7.19 5.16 10.36
C MET A 717 6.17 5.92 11.22
N ASP A 718 4.91 5.99 10.79
CA ASP A 718 3.83 6.69 11.51
C ASP A 718 3.16 5.86 12.61
N ASP A 719 2.92 4.56 12.38
CA ASP A 719 2.12 3.70 13.28
C ASP A 719 2.97 2.64 13.98
N LEU A 720 3.70 1.80 13.23
CA LEU A 720 4.35 0.59 13.77
C LEU A 720 5.69 0.87 14.44
N LEU A 721 6.58 1.62 13.77
CA LEU A 721 7.93 1.90 14.26
C LEU A 721 7.91 2.60 15.62
N PRO A 722 7.08 3.64 15.88
CA PRO A 722 7.07 4.29 17.18
C PRO A 722 6.72 3.36 18.34
N GLN A 723 5.80 2.42 18.12
CA GLN A 723 5.42 1.42 19.12
C GLN A 723 6.55 0.43 19.39
N ILE A 724 7.07 -0.20 18.34
CA ILE A 724 8.12 -1.22 18.45
C ILE A 724 9.40 -0.61 19.05
N PHE A 725 9.73 0.62 18.67
CA PHE A 725 10.89 1.32 19.20
C PHE A 725 10.73 1.66 20.68
N GLN A 726 9.56 2.16 21.11
CA GLN A 726 9.31 2.40 22.53
C GLN A 726 9.38 1.10 23.34
N ASP A 727 8.76 0.01 22.84
CA ASP A 727 8.80 -1.31 23.48
C ASP A 727 10.25 -1.82 23.61
N PHE A 728 11.07 -1.64 22.58
CA PHE A 728 12.50 -2.00 22.62
C PHE A 728 13.27 -1.17 23.65
N VAL A 729 13.21 0.17 23.59
CA VAL A 729 13.94 1.03 24.55
C VAL A 729 13.56 0.70 25.99
N GLN A 730 12.27 0.47 26.20
CA GLN A 730 11.77 0.14 27.53
C GLN A 730 12.21 -1.22 28.02
N THR A 731 12.10 -2.26 27.20
CA THR A 731 12.54 -3.61 27.57
C THR A 731 14.05 -3.68 27.75
N PHE A 732 14.81 -2.96 26.93
CA PHE A 732 16.25 -2.83 27.05
C PHE A 732 16.66 -2.17 28.37
N LEU A 733 16.07 -1.02 28.71
CA LEU A 733 16.35 -0.33 29.98
C LEU A 733 15.94 -1.17 31.19
N LEU A 734 14.82 -1.90 31.10
CA LEU A 734 14.38 -2.82 32.15
C LEU A 734 15.38 -3.96 32.36
N VAL A 735 15.86 -4.60 31.27
CA VAL A 735 16.87 -5.66 31.36
C VAL A 735 18.17 -5.13 31.97
N MET A 736 18.63 -3.95 31.55
CA MET A 736 19.81 -3.31 32.13
C MET A 736 19.62 -2.99 33.61
N GLY A 737 18.43 -2.55 34.02
CA GLY A 737 18.07 -2.32 35.41
C GLY A 737 18.09 -3.60 36.25
N VAL A 738 17.46 -4.67 35.77
CA VAL A 738 17.42 -5.98 36.43
C VAL A 738 18.82 -6.56 36.59
N VAL A 739 19.63 -6.52 35.52
CA VAL A 739 21.03 -6.97 35.54
C VAL A 739 21.86 -6.13 36.49
N GLY A 740 21.67 -4.80 36.48
CA GLY A 740 22.38 -3.89 37.40
C GLY A 740 22.12 -4.23 38.86
N VAL A 741 20.86 -4.45 39.25
CA VAL A 741 20.51 -4.84 40.63
C VAL A 741 21.09 -6.21 40.97
N MET A 742 20.96 -7.20 40.09
CA MET A 742 21.51 -8.54 40.29
C MET A 742 23.02 -8.52 40.59
N VAL A 743 23.79 -7.74 39.83
CA VAL A 743 25.24 -7.62 39.99
C VAL A 743 25.60 -6.89 41.29
N VAL A 744 24.85 -5.86 41.67
CA VAL A 744 25.08 -5.13 42.92
C VAL A 744 24.78 -6.00 44.14
N VAL A 745 23.72 -6.81 44.08
CA VAL A 745 23.31 -7.67 45.20
C VAL A 745 24.19 -8.92 45.32
N ILE A 746 24.51 -9.58 44.20
CA ILE A 746 25.38 -10.77 44.16
C ILE A 746 26.40 -10.60 43.03
N PRO A 747 27.60 -10.05 43.31
CA PRO A 747 28.61 -9.79 42.28
C PRO A 747 29.03 -11.03 41.47
N TRP A 748 29.01 -12.22 42.10
CA TRP A 748 29.32 -13.50 41.46
C TRP A 748 28.38 -13.86 40.29
N THR A 749 27.15 -13.33 40.25
CA THR A 749 26.20 -13.55 39.13
C THR A 749 26.73 -13.01 37.80
N THR A 750 27.68 -12.07 37.84
CA THR A 750 28.35 -11.52 36.64
C THR A 750 29.04 -12.60 35.81
N ILE A 751 29.60 -13.63 36.46
CA ILE A 751 30.26 -14.77 35.79
C ILE A 751 29.27 -15.54 34.91
N LEU A 752 28.00 -15.63 35.32
CA LEU A 752 26.94 -16.28 34.56
C LEU A 752 26.35 -15.38 33.46
N LEU A 753 26.27 -14.07 33.71
CA LEU A 753 25.62 -13.11 32.81
C LEU A 753 26.47 -12.77 31.58
N ILE A 754 27.80 -12.70 31.70
CA ILE A 754 28.68 -12.35 30.56
C ILE A 754 28.62 -13.40 29.43
N PRO A 755 28.83 -14.71 29.68
CA PRO A 755 28.71 -15.74 28.65
C PRO A 755 27.33 -15.78 28.02
N LEU A 756 26.29 -15.59 28.84
CA LEU A 756 24.90 -15.54 28.41
C LEU A 756 24.66 -14.40 27.40
N GLY A 757 25.20 -13.20 27.68
CA GLY A 757 25.14 -12.06 26.76
C GLY A 757 25.82 -12.33 25.42
N ILE A 758 26.98 -13.00 25.44
CA ILE A 758 27.70 -13.41 24.21
C ILE A 758 26.87 -14.39 23.39
N ILE A 759 26.30 -15.41 24.03
CA ILE A 759 25.43 -16.41 23.38
C ILE A 759 24.23 -15.72 22.71
N PHE A 760 23.55 -14.81 23.40
CA PHE A 760 22.43 -14.06 22.83
C PHE A 760 22.83 -13.17 21.66
N PHE A 761 24.01 -12.54 21.72
CA PHE A 761 24.51 -11.74 20.61
C PHE A 761 24.77 -12.59 19.36
N VAL A 762 25.41 -13.76 19.52
CA VAL A 762 25.68 -14.70 18.42
C VAL A 762 24.37 -15.26 17.84
N LEU A 763 23.45 -15.74 18.68
CA LEU A 763 22.15 -16.26 18.23
C LEU A 763 21.34 -15.20 17.50
N ARG A 764 21.32 -13.96 18.00
CA ARG A 764 20.63 -12.83 17.34
C ARG A 764 21.20 -12.57 15.95
N ARG A 765 22.52 -12.57 15.79
CA ARG A 765 23.17 -12.33 14.49
C ARG A 765 22.77 -13.42 13.48
N TYR A 766 22.88 -14.68 13.87
CA TYR A 766 22.49 -15.82 13.03
C TYR A 766 21.01 -15.78 12.64
N PHE A 767 20.13 -15.45 13.59
CA PHE A 767 18.70 -15.29 13.32
C PHE A 767 18.43 -14.16 12.33
N LEU A 768 19.08 -13.00 12.47
CA LEU A 768 18.83 -11.86 11.60
C LEU A 768 19.24 -12.13 10.15
N GLU A 769 20.39 -12.76 9.94
CA GLU A 769 20.86 -13.14 8.60
C GLU A 769 19.84 -14.07 7.93
N THR A 770 19.45 -15.16 8.61
CA THR A 770 18.48 -16.13 8.09
C THR A 770 17.06 -15.53 7.91
N SER A 771 16.57 -14.79 8.90
CA SER A 771 15.22 -14.21 8.90
C SER A 771 15.04 -13.20 7.76
N ARG A 772 16.09 -12.44 7.42
CA ARG A 772 16.08 -11.52 6.28
C ARG A 772 15.87 -12.26 4.96
N ASP A 773 16.60 -13.34 4.74
CA ASP A 773 16.49 -14.11 3.49
C ASP A 773 15.15 -14.84 3.38
N VAL A 774 14.67 -15.42 4.47
CA VAL A 774 13.33 -16.01 4.52
C VAL A 774 12.25 -14.94 4.29
N LYS A 775 12.41 -13.74 4.85
CA LYS A 775 11.46 -12.64 4.64
C LYS A 775 11.49 -12.11 3.21
N ARG A 776 12.64 -12.14 2.55
CA ARG A 776 12.79 -11.83 1.12
C ARG A 776 12.02 -12.84 0.27
N LEU A 777 12.18 -14.13 0.55
CA LEU A 777 11.45 -15.22 -0.11
C LEU A 777 9.93 -15.08 0.06
N GLU A 778 9.47 -14.78 1.28
CA GLU A 778 8.05 -14.53 1.56
C GLU A 778 7.49 -13.34 0.77
N CYS A 779 8.23 -12.23 0.69
CA CYS A 779 7.78 -11.08 -0.08
C CYS A 779 7.73 -11.35 -1.59
N ALA A 780 8.69 -12.11 -2.13
CA ALA A 780 8.74 -12.47 -3.55
C ALA A 780 7.56 -13.37 -3.96
N THR A 781 7.23 -14.36 -3.14
CA THR A 781 6.13 -15.30 -3.38
C THR A 781 4.75 -14.69 -3.16
N ARG A 782 4.64 -13.60 -2.39
CA ARG A 782 3.38 -12.90 -2.14
C ARG A 782 2.83 -12.10 -3.32
N SER A 783 3.70 -11.51 -4.14
CA SER A 783 3.29 -10.62 -5.24
C SER A 783 2.48 -11.34 -6.33
N PRO A 784 2.88 -12.54 -6.81
CA PRO A 784 2.12 -13.31 -7.78
C PRO A 784 0.67 -13.59 -7.38
N VAL A 785 0.39 -13.86 -6.09
CA VAL A 785 -0.97 -14.07 -5.58
C VAL A 785 -1.89 -12.88 -5.88
N PHE A 786 -1.41 -11.65 -5.63
CA PHE A 786 -2.20 -10.45 -5.86
C PHE A 786 -2.30 -10.05 -7.33
N SER A 787 -1.21 -10.20 -8.10
CA SER A 787 -1.22 -9.93 -9.54
C SER A 787 -2.17 -10.89 -10.26
N HIS A 788 -2.14 -12.18 -9.95
CA HIS A 788 -3.07 -13.17 -10.50
C HIS A 788 -4.52 -12.90 -10.10
N LEU A 789 -4.79 -12.53 -8.85
CA LEU A 789 -6.11 -12.10 -8.41
C LEU A 789 -6.61 -10.89 -9.21
N ALA A 790 -5.79 -9.85 -9.34
CA ALA A 790 -6.16 -8.62 -10.04
C ALA A 790 -6.44 -8.87 -11.53
N SER A 791 -5.59 -9.64 -12.20
CA SER A 791 -5.75 -10.00 -13.61
C SER A 791 -6.99 -10.87 -13.83
N SER A 792 -7.26 -11.84 -12.94
CA SER A 792 -8.45 -12.70 -12.98
C SER A 792 -9.74 -11.89 -12.83
N LEU A 793 -9.78 -10.91 -11.94
CA LEU A 793 -10.95 -10.05 -11.73
C LEU A 793 -11.25 -9.14 -12.93
N GLN A 794 -10.20 -8.63 -13.59
CA GLN A 794 -10.35 -7.85 -14.83
C GLN A 794 -10.85 -8.73 -15.99
N GLY A 795 -10.33 -9.96 -16.11
CA GLY A 795 -10.67 -10.90 -17.17
C GLY A 795 -11.88 -11.80 -16.92
N ARG A 796 -12.66 -11.55 -15.86
CA ARG A 796 -13.68 -12.49 -15.37
C ARG A 796 -14.74 -12.89 -16.40
N TRP A 797 -15.14 -11.98 -17.29
CA TRP A 797 -16.11 -12.29 -18.35
C TRP A 797 -15.51 -13.26 -19.36
N THR A 798 -14.25 -13.01 -19.75
CA THR A 798 -13.47 -13.88 -20.63
C THR A 798 -13.25 -15.26 -20.02
N ILE A 799 -12.85 -15.33 -18.74
CA ILE A 799 -12.65 -16.59 -18.02
C ILE A 799 -13.96 -17.40 -17.96
N ARG A 800 -15.10 -16.75 -17.71
CA ARG A 800 -16.42 -17.41 -17.67
C ARG A 800 -16.92 -17.84 -19.04
N ALA A 801 -16.76 -16.99 -20.07
CA ALA A 801 -17.13 -17.32 -21.45
C ALA A 801 -16.39 -18.57 -21.95
N PHE A 802 -15.09 -18.66 -21.67
CA PHE A 802 -14.26 -19.83 -22.03
C PHE A 802 -14.32 -20.99 -21.03
N LYS A 803 -15.16 -20.91 -19.97
CA LYS A 803 -15.30 -21.94 -18.92
C LYS A 803 -13.97 -22.35 -18.26
N ALA A 804 -13.04 -21.42 -18.07
CA ALA A 804 -11.69 -21.68 -17.57
C ALA A 804 -11.54 -21.49 -16.04
N GLN A 805 -12.64 -21.40 -15.28
CA GLN A 805 -12.62 -21.00 -13.87
C GLN A 805 -11.83 -21.98 -12.98
N GLN A 806 -11.93 -23.28 -13.24
CA GLN A 806 -11.25 -24.31 -12.43
C GLN A 806 -9.73 -24.18 -12.56
N ARG A 807 -9.22 -24.07 -13.78
CA ARG A 807 -7.79 -23.89 -14.05
C ARG A 807 -7.22 -22.63 -13.40
N PHE A 808 -7.97 -21.53 -13.45
CA PHE A 808 -7.55 -20.28 -12.80
C PHE A 808 -7.56 -20.39 -11.26
N GLN A 809 -8.45 -21.20 -10.68
CA GLN A 809 -8.44 -21.55 -9.25
C GLN A 809 -7.22 -22.40 -8.89
N GLU A 810 -6.91 -23.45 -9.65
CA GLU A 810 -5.73 -24.29 -9.42
C GLU A 810 -4.42 -23.48 -9.50
N LEU A 811 -4.32 -22.56 -10.47
CA LEU A 811 -3.16 -21.65 -10.58
C LEU A 811 -3.08 -20.67 -9.39
N PHE A 812 -4.22 -20.15 -8.94
CA PHE A 812 -4.27 -19.30 -7.74
C PHE A 812 -3.82 -20.07 -6.48
N ASP A 813 -4.30 -21.31 -6.32
CA ASP A 813 -3.95 -22.17 -5.20
C ASP A 813 -2.46 -22.51 -5.22
N THR A 814 -1.87 -22.76 -6.40
CA THR A 814 -0.42 -22.98 -6.55
C THR A 814 0.41 -21.77 -6.08
N HIS A 815 0.02 -20.55 -6.47
CA HIS A 815 0.71 -19.34 -5.99
C HIS A 815 0.53 -19.15 -4.48
N GLN A 816 -0.64 -19.48 -3.95
CA GLN A 816 -0.96 -19.38 -2.54
C GLN A 816 -0.19 -20.40 -1.69
N ASP A 817 0.01 -21.62 -2.20
CA ASP A 817 0.78 -22.67 -1.53
C ASP A 817 2.25 -22.28 -1.43
N LEU A 818 2.84 -21.76 -2.52
CA LEU A 818 4.22 -21.26 -2.52
C LEU A 818 4.42 -20.10 -1.53
N HIS A 819 3.45 -19.16 -1.45
CA HIS A 819 3.48 -18.10 -0.42
C HIS A 819 3.36 -18.67 0.99
N SER A 820 2.49 -19.66 1.19
CA SER A 820 2.24 -20.28 2.49
C SER A 820 3.44 -21.08 2.99
N GLU A 821 4.17 -21.73 2.10
CA GLU A 821 5.44 -22.39 2.40
C GLU A 821 6.47 -21.40 2.93
N ALA A 822 6.71 -20.31 2.20
CA ALA A 822 7.64 -19.26 2.62
C ALA A 822 7.21 -18.57 3.93
N TRP A 823 5.91 -18.32 4.11
CA TRP A 823 5.36 -17.78 5.35
C TRP A 823 5.53 -18.75 6.53
N SER A 824 5.29 -20.05 6.32
CA SER A 824 5.49 -21.09 7.33
C SER A 824 6.95 -21.21 7.76
N LEU A 825 7.89 -21.08 6.81
CA LEU A 825 9.31 -21.02 7.12
C LEU A 825 9.64 -19.81 8.00
N SER A 826 9.11 -18.63 7.67
CA SER A 826 9.31 -17.41 8.48
C SER A 826 8.80 -17.56 9.92
N LEU A 827 7.60 -18.14 10.08
CA LEU A 827 7.03 -18.42 11.40
C LEU A 827 7.90 -19.41 12.19
N THR A 828 8.34 -20.49 11.54
CA THR A 828 9.13 -21.55 12.18
C THR A 828 10.50 -21.03 12.63
N THR A 829 11.19 -20.26 11.79
CA THR A 829 12.47 -19.63 12.14
C THR A 829 12.33 -18.68 13.34
N SER A 830 11.26 -17.88 13.37
CA SER A 830 10.97 -16.99 14.52
C SER A 830 10.68 -17.78 15.80
N ARG A 831 9.95 -18.90 15.71
CA ARG A 831 9.62 -19.75 16.86
C ARG A 831 10.82 -20.52 17.39
N TRP A 832 11.68 -21.04 16.51
CA TRP A 832 12.94 -21.66 16.89
C TRP A 832 13.82 -20.68 17.67
N PHE A 833 13.97 -19.45 17.17
CA PHE A 833 14.75 -18.41 17.86
C PHE A 833 14.18 -18.09 19.25
N ALA A 834 12.86 -17.95 19.35
CA ALA A 834 12.19 -17.72 20.62
C ALA A 834 12.44 -18.87 21.62
N LEU A 835 12.24 -20.12 21.20
CA LEU A 835 12.46 -21.32 22.01
C LEU A 835 13.89 -21.39 22.55
N CYS A 836 14.89 -21.14 21.71
CA CYS A 836 16.30 -21.15 22.14
C CYS A 836 16.56 -20.10 23.22
N LEU A 837 16.05 -18.87 23.05
CA LEU A 837 16.24 -17.79 24.04
C LEU A 837 15.57 -18.13 25.38
N ASP A 838 14.30 -18.55 25.33
CA ASP A 838 13.49 -18.87 26.52
C ASP A 838 14.06 -20.11 27.25
N ALA A 839 14.58 -21.11 26.54
CA ALA A 839 15.23 -22.29 27.14
C ALA A 839 16.55 -21.95 27.85
N ILE A 840 17.38 -21.09 27.27
CA ILE A 840 18.63 -20.65 27.93
C ILE A 840 18.30 -19.83 29.18
N CYS A 841 17.30 -18.95 29.12
CA CYS A 841 16.80 -18.21 30.28
C CYS A 841 16.24 -19.12 31.37
N ALA A 842 15.55 -20.22 31.01
CA ALA A 842 15.09 -21.22 31.97
C ALA A 842 16.26 -21.84 32.74
N VAL A 843 17.34 -22.23 32.05
CA VAL A 843 18.56 -22.78 32.69
C VAL A 843 19.18 -21.77 33.65
N PHE A 844 19.20 -20.49 33.28
CA PHE A 844 19.68 -19.42 34.17
C PHE A 844 18.85 -19.33 35.47
N VAL A 845 17.51 -19.34 35.38
CA VAL A 845 16.64 -19.31 36.58
C VAL A 845 16.87 -20.52 37.47
N ILE A 846 17.04 -21.71 36.90
CA ILE A 846 17.35 -22.93 37.63
C ILE A 846 18.68 -22.76 38.39
N GLY A 847 19.71 -22.27 37.73
CA GLY A 847 21.01 -22.00 38.35
C GLY A 847 20.92 -21.00 39.52
N VAL A 848 20.12 -19.94 39.37
CA VAL A 848 19.90 -18.94 40.43
C VAL A 848 19.11 -19.54 41.61
N ALA A 849 18.06 -20.34 41.35
CA ALA A 849 17.23 -20.95 42.39
C ALA A 849 18.00 -21.93 43.28
N PHE A 850 18.80 -22.81 42.68
CA PHE A 850 19.66 -23.71 43.46
C PHE A 850 20.84 -22.95 44.09
N GLY A 851 21.45 -22.01 43.35
CA GLY A 851 22.53 -21.18 43.87
C GLY A 851 22.14 -20.40 45.12
N SER A 852 20.92 -19.87 45.19
CA SER A 852 20.44 -19.16 46.39
C SER A 852 20.34 -20.03 47.65
N LEU A 853 20.13 -21.34 47.50
CA LEU A 853 20.10 -22.27 48.64
C LEU A 853 21.52 -22.63 49.12
N PHE A 854 22.47 -22.80 48.19
CA PHE A 854 23.86 -23.09 48.55
C PHE A 854 24.59 -21.88 49.15
N LEU A 855 24.18 -20.67 48.80
CA LEU A 855 24.72 -19.42 49.37
C LEU A 855 23.89 -18.88 50.56
N ALA A 856 22.97 -19.68 51.11
CA ALA A 856 22.06 -19.28 52.19
C ALA A 856 22.77 -18.71 53.42
N GLU A 857 23.96 -19.21 53.76
CA GLU A 857 24.75 -18.73 54.92
C GLU A 857 25.33 -17.33 54.73
N THR A 858 25.44 -16.87 53.48
CA THR A 858 26.13 -15.62 53.13
C THR A 858 25.19 -14.49 52.69
N LEU A 859 23.93 -14.83 52.38
CA LEU A 859 22.98 -13.90 51.77
C LEU A 859 21.84 -13.57 52.73
N ASN A 860 21.44 -12.29 52.77
CA ASN A 860 20.27 -11.88 53.53
C ASN A 860 18.98 -12.35 52.86
N VAL A 861 17.95 -12.66 53.66
CA VAL A 861 16.63 -13.15 53.21
C VAL A 861 16.00 -12.22 52.16
N GLY A 862 16.03 -10.90 52.40
CA GLY A 862 15.52 -9.91 51.45
C GLY A 862 16.28 -9.86 50.13
N GLN A 863 17.61 -10.08 50.16
CA GLN A 863 18.45 -10.10 48.97
C GLN A 863 18.18 -11.33 48.10
N VAL A 864 17.96 -12.49 48.71
CA VAL A 864 17.59 -13.71 47.98
C VAL A 864 16.22 -13.58 47.34
N GLY A 865 15.22 -13.09 48.08
CA GLY A 865 13.87 -12.84 47.55
C GLY A 865 13.87 -11.86 46.37
N LEU A 866 14.69 -10.80 46.46
CA LEU A 866 14.88 -9.84 45.38
C LEU A 866 15.55 -10.48 44.15
N VAL A 867 16.63 -11.24 44.32
CA VAL A 867 17.33 -11.90 43.19
C VAL A 867 16.45 -12.93 42.50
N LEU A 868 15.69 -13.74 43.25
CA LEU A 868 14.88 -14.80 42.68
C LEU A 868 13.63 -14.26 41.96
N SER A 869 12.99 -13.20 42.49
CA SER A 869 11.91 -12.47 41.80
C SER A 869 12.41 -11.74 40.53
N LEU A 870 13.61 -11.15 40.59
CA LEU A 870 14.27 -10.55 39.43
C LEU A 870 14.70 -11.59 38.39
N ALA A 871 15.04 -12.83 38.79
CA ALA A 871 15.39 -13.92 37.86
C ALA A 871 14.17 -14.35 37.03
N LEU A 872 12.99 -14.44 37.64
CA LEU A 872 11.73 -14.70 36.93
C LEU A 872 11.38 -13.55 35.96
N THR A 873 11.63 -12.30 36.37
CA THR A 873 11.47 -11.14 35.48
C THR A 873 12.46 -11.17 34.31
N PHE A 874 13.71 -11.52 34.58
CA PHE A 874 14.77 -11.67 33.57
C PHE A 874 14.40 -12.70 32.51
N MET A 875 13.85 -13.85 32.93
CA MET A 875 13.42 -14.92 32.04
C MET A 875 12.45 -14.44 30.96
N VAL A 876 11.49 -13.59 31.32
CA VAL A 876 10.47 -13.10 30.38
C VAL A 876 10.99 -11.91 29.56
N MET A 877 11.77 -11.01 30.16
CA MET A 877 12.12 -9.73 29.55
C MET A 877 13.31 -9.79 28.59
N VAL A 878 14.31 -10.65 28.83
CA VAL A 878 15.48 -10.75 27.94
C VAL A 878 15.11 -11.30 26.56
N PRO A 879 14.38 -12.42 26.42
CA PRO A 879 13.94 -12.92 25.12
C PRO A 879 13.07 -11.90 24.38
N ARG A 880 12.20 -11.17 25.11
CA ARG A 880 11.42 -10.07 24.54
C ARG A 880 12.32 -8.94 24.02
N CYS A 881 13.30 -8.49 24.79
CA CYS A 881 14.24 -7.43 24.39
C CYS A 881 15.01 -7.81 23.12
N VAL A 882 15.56 -9.03 23.08
CA VAL A 882 16.32 -9.52 21.92
C VAL A 882 15.42 -9.60 20.67
N ARG A 883 14.20 -10.14 20.78
CA ARG A 883 13.23 -10.17 19.67
C ARG A 883 12.84 -8.77 19.19
N GLN A 884 12.51 -7.86 20.11
CA GLN A 884 12.14 -6.48 19.78
C GLN A 884 13.28 -5.72 19.10
N SER A 885 14.53 -5.96 19.50
CA SER A 885 15.70 -5.37 18.82
C SER A 885 15.82 -5.78 17.34
N ALA A 886 15.41 -7.01 16.99
CA ALA A 886 15.40 -7.49 15.62
C ALA A 886 14.24 -6.88 14.81
N GLU A 887 13.09 -6.67 15.46
CA GLU A 887 11.93 -5.99 14.85
C GLU A 887 12.22 -4.51 14.55
N VAL A 888 12.89 -3.78 15.47
CA VAL A 888 13.32 -2.40 15.24
C VAL A 888 14.21 -2.30 14.01
N GLU A 889 15.22 -3.16 13.90
CA GLU A 889 16.15 -3.17 12.76
C GLU A 889 15.41 -3.48 11.44
N THR A 890 14.40 -4.35 11.47
CA THR A 890 13.54 -4.65 10.32
C THR A 890 12.71 -3.44 9.89
N MET A 891 12.14 -2.70 10.86
CA MET A 891 11.33 -1.51 10.57
C MET A 891 12.17 -0.34 10.07
N MET A 892 13.42 -0.23 10.52
CA MET A 892 14.34 0.84 10.13
C MET A 892 14.72 0.81 8.64
N ILE A 893 14.59 -0.34 7.98
CA ILE A 893 14.73 -0.45 6.51
C ILE A 893 13.74 0.48 5.77
N SER A 894 12.55 0.72 6.34
CA SER A 894 11.56 1.65 5.78
C SER A 894 12.07 3.09 5.84
N VAL A 895 12.79 3.46 6.91
CA VAL A 895 13.41 4.77 7.10
C VAL A 895 14.53 4.97 6.09
N GLU A 896 15.43 3.98 5.95
CA GLU A 896 16.55 4.01 5.00
C GLU A 896 16.07 4.28 3.56
N ARG A 897 15.03 3.56 3.14
CA ARG A 897 14.38 3.73 1.82
C ARG A 897 13.74 5.10 1.62
N VAL A 898 13.20 5.70 2.68
CA VAL A 898 12.65 7.06 2.62
C VAL A 898 13.78 8.08 2.56
N THR A 899 14.85 7.88 3.33
CA THR A 899 16.03 8.76 3.32
C THR A 899 16.76 8.75 1.97
N GLU A 900 16.82 7.62 1.27
CA GLU A 900 17.31 7.56 -0.12
C GLU A 900 16.59 8.54 -1.06
N TYR A 901 15.29 8.77 -0.83
CA TYR A 901 14.47 9.69 -1.63
C TYR A 901 14.55 11.14 -1.14
N THR A 902 15.22 11.42 -0.02
CA THR A 902 15.47 12.79 0.43
C THR A 902 16.63 13.45 -0.31
N ASP A 903 17.58 12.64 -0.81
CA ASP A 903 18.80 13.10 -1.48
C ASP A 903 18.85 12.67 -2.96
N LEU A 904 17.76 12.93 -3.69
CA LEU A 904 17.70 12.72 -5.13
C LEU A 904 18.45 13.82 -5.88
N GLU A 905 18.99 13.47 -7.06
CA GLU A 905 19.51 14.45 -8.00
C GLU A 905 18.41 15.49 -8.33
N LYS A 906 18.73 16.77 -8.19
CA LYS A 906 17.79 17.88 -8.37
C LYS A 906 17.96 18.49 -9.75
N GLU A 907 16.85 18.89 -10.37
CA GLU A 907 16.87 19.70 -11.57
C GLU A 907 17.52 21.08 -11.32
N ALA A 908 17.85 21.78 -12.40
CA ALA A 908 18.41 23.12 -12.35
C ALA A 908 17.57 24.07 -11.46
N PRO A 909 18.16 25.13 -10.90
CA PRO A 909 17.44 26.07 -10.04
C PRO A 909 16.14 26.58 -10.68
N TRP A 910 15.07 26.64 -9.87
CA TRP A 910 13.79 27.16 -10.32
C TRP A 910 13.85 28.65 -10.68
N GLU A 911 14.60 29.42 -9.91
CA GLU A 911 14.73 30.88 -10.02
C GLU A 911 16.22 31.22 -9.79
N TYR A 912 16.76 32.19 -10.55
CA TYR A 912 18.11 32.75 -10.31
C TYR A 912 17.99 34.15 -9.70
N VAL A 913 19.01 34.59 -8.97
CA VAL A 913 19.05 35.94 -8.35
C VAL A 913 18.97 37.05 -9.40
N PHE A 914 19.58 36.84 -10.57
CA PHE A 914 19.53 37.74 -11.71
C PHE A 914 18.77 37.08 -12.86
N GLY A 915 17.45 37.25 -12.88
CA GLY A 915 16.56 36.74 -13.91
C GLY A 915 16.26 37.76 -15.02
N PRO A 916 15.64 37.33 -16.14
CA PRO A 916 15.16 38.26 -17.17
C PRO A 916 14.08 39.20 -16.62
N LEU A 917 13.89 40.36 -17.26
CA LEU A 917 12.86 41.33 -16.89
C LEU A 917 11.46 40.65 -16.87
N PRO A 918 10.54 41.04 -15.96
CA PRO A 918 9.20 40.46 -15.88
C PRO A 918 8.39 40.55 -17.18
N SER A 919 8.70 41.50 -18.06
CA SER A 919 8.08 41.70 -19.37
C SER A 919 8.52 40.71 -20.44
N TRP A 920 9.61 39.97 -20.22
CA TRP A 920 10.11 38.97 -21.15
C TRP A 920 9.16 37.75 -21.20
N PRO A 921 8.96 37.10 -22.37
CA PRO A 921 9.45 37.48 -23.71
C PRO A 921 8.57 38.55 -24.39
N HIS A 922 9.21 39.41 -25.20
CA HIS A 922 8.56 40.53 -25.90
C HIS A 922 7.95 40.11 -27.24
N GLU A 923 8.71 39.38 -28.05
CA GLU A 923 8.36 39.02 -29.43
C GLU A 923 8.13 37.50 -29.60
N GLY A 924 8.80 36.67 -28.80
CA GLY A 924 8.65 35.22 -28.83
C GLY A 924 9.43 34.53 -29.95
N SER A 925 10.58 35.09 -30.35
CA SER A 925 11.53 34.48 -31.30
C SER A 925 12.27 33.31 -30.64
N ILE A 926 12.48 32.21 -31.37
CA ILE A 926 13.15 31.00 -30.84
C ILE A 926 14.29 30.59 -31.78
N GLY A 927 15.51 30.51 -31.26
CA GLY A 927 16.69 30.08 -32.00
C GLY A 927 17.31 28.79 -31.43
N PHE A 928 17.61 27.83 -32.30
CA PHE A 928 18.33 26.60 -31.99
C PHE A 928 19.70 26.63 -32.69
N TYR A 929 20.78 26.44 -31.92
CA TYR A 929 22.14 26.42 -32.42
C TYR A 929 22.87 25.16 -31.94
N ASN A 930 23.13 24.23 -32.86
CA ASN A 930 23.79 22.95 -32.62
C ASN A 930 23.19 22.15 -31.44
N VAL A 931 21.86 22.09 -31.39
CA VAL A 931 21.16 21.47 -30.27
C VAL A 931 21.17 19.95 -30.42
N ARG A 932 21.76 19.29 -29.41
CA ARG A 932 21.86 17.84 -29.25
C ARG A 932 21.08 17.42 -28.02
N PHE A 933 20.17 16.45 -28.15
CA PHE A 933 19.28 16.04 -27.06
C PHE A 933 19.30 14.54 -26.84
N ARG A 934 19.41 14.14 -25.58
CA ARG A 934 19.31 12.76 -25.09
C ARG A 934 18.44 12.74 -23.83
N TYR A 935 17.67 11.66 -23.64
CA TYR A 935 16.85 11.50 -22.43
C TYR A 935 17.67 11.05 -21.22
N SER A 936 18.74 10.27 -21.43
CA SER A 936 19.70 9.84 -20.41
C SER A 936 21.12 10.09 -20.89
N SER A 937 22.06 10.31 -19.97
CA SER A 937 23.49 10.47 -20.26
C SER A 937 24.03 9.35 -21.16
N ASP A 938 23.59 8.13 -20.87
CA ASP A 938 24.06 6.89 -21.51
C ASP A 938 23.19 6.46 -22.70
N GLY A 939 22.13 7.23 -22.99
CA GLY A 939 21.17 6.93 -24.06
C GLY A 939 21.60 7.46 -25.43
N PRO A 940 20.99 6.95 -26.52
CA PRO A 940 21.27 7.44 -27.86
C PRO A 940 20.80 8.89 -28.03
N LEU A 941 21.52 9.65 -28.87
CA LEU A 941 21.09 10.99 -29.29
C LEU A 941 19.81 10.91 -30.12
N VAL A 942 18.77 11.61 -29.65
CA VAL A 942 17.45 11.67 -30.30
C VAL A 942 17.35 12.86 -31.24
N LEU A 943 17.88 14.02 -30.82
CA LEU A 943 18.10 15.19 -31.68
C LEU A 943 19.61 15.33 -31.90
N LYS A 944 20.01 15.45 -33.16
CA LYS A 944 21.41 15.60 -33.57
C LYS A 944 21.55 16.94 -34.28
N ASP A 945 22.42 17.79 -33.72
CA ASP A 945 22.88 19.07 -34.28
C ASP A 945 21.78 19.93 -34.93
N LEU A 946 20.67 20.14 -34.20
CA LEU A 946 19.55 20.95 -34.68
C LEU A 946 19.96 22.44 -34.77
N ILE A 947 19.89 22.98 -35.99
CA ILE A 947 20.09 24.40 -36.30
C ILE A 947 18.83 24.93 -36.98
N SER A 948 18.11 25.82 -36.33
CA SER A 948 16.86 26.39 -36.87
C SER A 948 16.51 27.69 -36.14
N SER A 949 15.90 28.64 -36.84
CA SER A 949 15.44 29.90 -36.26
C SER A 949 13.97 30.11 -36.60
N ILE A 950 13.14 30.23 -35.56
CA ILE A 950 11.70 30.46 -35.67
C ILE A 950 11.46 31.97 -35.46
N PRO A 951 10.96 32.68 -36.48
CA PRO A 951 10.71 34.11 -36.39
C PRO A 951 9.58 34.41 -35.39
N PRO A 952 9.57 35.62 -34.78
CA PRO A 952 8.54 36.00 -33.82
C PRO A 952 7.16 36.01 -34.48
N ARG A 953 6.12 35.67 -33.69
CA ARG A 953 4.70 35.63 -34.11
C ARG A 953 4.35 34.65 -35.23
N SER A 954 5.28 33.78 -35.61
CA SER A 954 5.07 32.82 -36.70
C SER A 954 4.27 31.58 -36.30
N LYS A 955 3.61 30.95 -37.27
CA LYS A 955 2.89 29.67 -37.11
C LYS A 955 3.69 28.55 -37.75
N VAL A 956 4.31 27.69 -36.92
CA VAL A 956 5.16 26.61 -37.39
C VAL A 956 4.50 25.25 -37.11
N GLY A 957 4.30 24.45 -38.15
CA GLY A 957 3.86 23.07 -38.02
C GLY A 957 5.02 22.09 -37.99
N ILE A 958 5.01 21.12 -37.08
CA ILE A 958 6.07 20.14 -36.90
C ILE A 958 5.52 18.75 -37.25
N VAL A 959 6.01 18.17 -38.35
CA VAL A 959 5.50 16.93 -38.93
C VAL A 959 6.59 15.85 -38.99
N GLY A 960 6.21 14.60 -38.78
CA GLY A 960 7.12 13.45 -38.92
C GLY A 960 6.47 12.14 -38.48
N ARG A 961 7.11 11.00 -38.74
CA ARG A 961 6.63 9.68 -38.28
C ARG A 961 6.64 9.56 -36.75
N THR A 962 5.93 8.57 -36.21
CA THR A 962 6.04 8.21 -34.78
C THR A 962 7.50 7.83 -34.47
N GLY A 963 8.05 8.33 -33.36
CA GLY A 963 9.48 8.15 -33.03
C GLY A 963 10.45 9.17 -33.66
N ALA A 964 9.97 10.13 -34.47
CA ALA A 964 10.82 11.15 -35.10
C ALA A 964 11.40 12.23 -34.14
N GLY A 965 11.27 12.10 -32.82
CA GLY A 965 11.81 13.07 -31.86
C GLY A 965 10.98 14.35 -31.68
N LYS A 966 9.72 14.40 -32.15
CA LYS A 966 8.84 15.58 -32.04
C LYS A 966 8.59 16.00 -30.58
N SER A 967 8.22 15.05 -29.72
CA SER A 967 8.03 15.30 -28.28
C SER A 967 9.37 15.55 -27.56
N SER A 968 10.49 15.10 -28.13
CA SER A 968 11.84 15.37 -27.62
C SER A 968 12.22 16.84 -27.82
N LEU A 969 11.79 17.46 -28.91
CA LEU A 969 11.93 18.91 -29.13
C LEU A 969 11.20 19.72 -28.05
N VAL A 970 9.95 19.34 -27.72
CA VAL A 970 9.19 19.97 -26.62
C VAL A 970 9.93 19.79 -25.30
N SER A 971 10.45 18.59 -25.05
CA SER A 971 11.20 18.27 -23.84
C SER A 971 12.49 19.11 -23.71
N ALA A 972 13.19 19.35 -24.82
CA ALA A 972 14.37 20.21 -24.87
C ALA A 972 14.01 21.69 -24.62
N LEU A 973 12.93 22.19 -25.22
CA LEU A 973 12.49 23.58 -25.09
C LEU A 973 12.05 23.92 -23.65
N PHE A 974 11.32 23.00 -23.00
CA PHE A 974 10.93 23.14 -21.58
C PHE A 974 12.05 22.79 -20.58
N ARG A 975 13.23 22.39 -21.07
CA ARG A 975 14.35 21.87 -20.25
C ARG A 975 13.88 20.82 -19.24
N LEU A 976 13.12 19.82 -19.71
CA LEU A 976 12.74 18.65 -18.89
C LEU A 976 13.91 17.68 -18.72
N SER A 977 14.77 17.64 -19.73
CA SER A 977 16.14 17.13 -19.69
C SER A 977 17.02 18.21 -20.30
N GLU A 978 18.22 18.41 -19.77
CA GLU A 978 19.11 19.48 -20.26
C GLU A 978 19.65 19.14 -21.65
N PRO A 979 19.39 19.97 -22.68
CA PRO A 979 19.99 19.79 -23.99
C PRO A 979 21.46 20.25 -24.00
N ASN A 980 22.27 19.63 -24.84
CA ASN A 980 23.57 20.17 -25.23
C ASN A 980 23.39 21.13 -26.41
N GLY A 981 24.19 22.20 -26.50
CA GLY A 981 24.03 23.26 -27.51
C GLY A 981 23.32 24.49 -26.93
N ILE A 982 22.90 25.44 -27.78
CA ILE A 982 22.34 26.73 -27.33
C ILE A 982 20.92 26.89 -27.85
N ILE A 983 19.97 27.12 -26.94
CA ILE A 983 18.61 27.56 -27.24
C ILE A 983 18.46 29.02 -26.78
N ARG A 984 17.99 29.89 -27.68
CA ARG A 984 17.74 31.31 -27.38
C ARG A 984 16.26 31.64 -27.52
N ILE A 985 15.73 32.46 -26.62
CA ILE A 985 14.38 33.05 -26.72
C ILE A 985 14.52 34.57 -26.56
N ASP A 986 14.12 35.34 -27.58
CA ASP A 986 14.33 36.80 -27.68
C ASP A 986 15.78 37.21 -27.37
N GLY A 987 16.73 36.48 -27.95
CA GLY A 987 18.18 36.72 -27.80
C GLY A 987 18.81 36.22 -26.49
N ILE A 988 18.01 35.89 -25.47
CA ILE A 988 18.50 35.43 -24.17
C ILE A 988 18.70 33.91 -24.17
N TRP A 989 19.80 33.43 -23.60
CA TRP A 989 20.11 32.00 -23.50
C TRP A 989 19.24 31.36 -22.42
N THR A 990 18.53 30.29 -22.77
CA THR A 990 17.61 29.62 -21.84
C THR A 990 18.32 29.00 -20.64
N HIS A 991 19.62 28.66 -20.76
CA HIS A 991 20.43 28.12 -19.67
C HIS A 991 20.60 29.11 -18.49
N ASN A 992 20.64 30.41 -18.77
CA ASN A 992 20.83 31.46 -17.75
C ASN A 992 19.52 31.85 -17.04
N ILE A 993 18.39 31.25 -17.44
CA ILE A 993 17.06 31.54 -16.91
C ILE A 993 16.64 30.41 -15.97
N GLY A 994 16.02 30.76 -14.84
CA GLY A 994 15.47 29.79 -13.90
C GLY A 994 14.34 28.98 -14.57
N LEU A 995 14.20 27.71 -14.21
CA LEU A 995 13.21 26.84 -14.84
C LEU A 995 11.77 27.35 -14.67
N HIS A 996 11.40 27.93 -13.52
CA HIS A 996 10.07 28.48 -13.32
C HIS A 996 9.84 29.74 -14.17
N ASP A 997 10.84 30.62 -14.24
CA ASP A 997 10.77 31.84 -15.05
C ASP A 997 10.61 31.53 -16.54
N LEU A 998 11.33 30.51 -17.03
CA LEU A 998 11.21 30.03 -18.40
C LEU A 998 9.84 29.39 -18.66
N ARG A 999 9.47 28.37 -17.86
CA ARG A 999 8.28 27.53 -18.10
C ARG A 999 6.97 28.31 -17.89
N LYS A 1000 6.93 29.29 -16.97
CA LYS A 1000 5.74 30.13 -16.73
C LYS A 1000 5.39 31.02 -17.93
N LYS A 1001 6.39 31.38 -18.74
CA LYS A 1001 6.26 32.24 -19.93
C LYS A 1001 5.92 31.50 -21.22
N MET A 1002 5.82 30.18 -21.15
CA MET A 1002 5.40 29.32 -22.25
C MET A 1002 4.11 28.59 -21.90
N THR A 1003 3.30 28.29 -22.90
CA THR A 1003 2.07 27.52 -22.73
C THR A 1003 2.13 26.28 -23.61
N VAL A 1004 1.74 25.13 -23.05
CA VAL A 1004 1.63 23.86 -23.77
C VAL A 1004 0.20 23.35 -23.69
N VAL A 1005 -0.29 22.73 -24.76
CA VAL A 1005 -1.50 21.92 -24.79
C VAL A 1005 -1.06 20.48 -25.08
N PRO A 1006 -1.01 19.60 -24.07
CA PRO A 1006 -0.47 18.25 -24.23
C PRO A 1006 -1.43 17.33 -24.99
N GLN A 1007 -0.88 16.22 -25.51
CA GLN A 1007 -1.66 15.17 -26.20
C GLN A 1007 -2.71 14.54 -25.27
N GLU A 1008 -2.34 14.29 -24.01
CA GLU A 1008 -3.25 13.77 -22.99
C GLU A 1008 -3.45 14.83 -21.89
N PRO A 1009 -4.63 15.47 -21.85
CA PRO A 1009 -4.99 16.41 -20.79
C PRO A 1009 -5.00 15.75 -19.42
N VAL A 1010 -4.11 16.20 -18.53
CA VAL A 1010 -4.15 15.79 -17.12
C VAL A 1010 -5.09 16.73 -16.36
N LEU A 1011 -6.17 16.16 -15.84
CA LEU A 1011 -7.07 16.80 -14.87
C LEU A 1011 -6.86 16.14 -13.50
N PHE A 1012 -6.90 16.96 -12.46
CA PHE A 1012 -6.74 16.51 -11.07
C PHE A 1012 -8.10 16.45 -10.39
N THR A 1013 -8.19 15.63 -9.35
CA THR A 1013 -9.41 15.54 -8.55
C THR A 1013 -9.65 16.88 -7.82
N GLY A 1014 -10.88 17.38 -7.91
CA GLY A 1014 -11.28 18.67 -7.34
C GLY A 1014 -12.18 19.47 -8.29
N THR A 1015 -12.41 20.74 -7.98
CA THR A 1015 -13.35 21.57 -8.74
C THR A 1015 -12.84 21.93 -10.14
N MET A 1016 -13.75 22.18 -11.07
CA MET A 1016 -13.44 22.72 -12.39
C MET A 1016 -12.60 24.00 -12.30
N ARG A 1017 -12.98 24.91 -11.39
CA ARG A 1017 -12.20 26.11 -11.08
C ARG A 1017 -10.74 25.81 -10.75
N LYS A 1018 -10.51 24.89 -9.81
CA LYS A 1018 -9.16 24.54 -9.35
C LYS A 1018 -8.33 23.88 -10.45
N ASN A 1019 -8.98 23.20 -11.39
CA ASN A 1019 -8.32 22.63 -12.56
C ASN A 1019 -7.96 23.69 -13.60
N LEU A 1020 -8.77 24.73 -13.80
CA LEU A 1020 -8.46 25.83 -14.73
C LEU A 1020 -7.40 26.78 -14.15
N ASP A 1021 -7.57 27.14 -12.88
CA ASP A 1021 -6.73 28.09 -12.17
C ASP A 1021 -6.40 27.58 -10.75
N PRO A 1022 -5.32 26.78 -10.62
CA PRO A 1022 -4.86 26.28 -9.33
C PRO A 1022 -4.35 27.37 -8.37
N PHE A 1023 -3.96 28.55 -8.89
CA PHE A 1023 -3.35 29.63 -8.13
C PHE A 1023 -4.35 30.69 -7.67
N ARG A 1024 -5.57 30.69 -8.25
CA ARG A 1024 -6.58 31.73 -8.05
C ARG A 1024 -6.09 33.11 -8.55
N ASP A 1025 -5.35 33.10 -9.64
CA ASP A 1025 -4.87 34.31 -10.33
C ASP A 1025 -5.99 34.99 -11.14
N HIS A 1026 -7.08 34.27 -11.45
CA HIS A 1026 -8.17 34.70 -12.32
C HIS A 1026 -9.52 34.80 -11.61
N THR A 1027 -10.34 35.77 -12.05
CA THR A 1027 -11.73 35.92 -11.58
C THR A 1027 -12.66 34.91 -12.26
N ASP A 1028 -13.82 34.61 -11.66
CA ASP A 1028 -14.80 33.68 -12.22
C ASP A 1028 -15.28 34.11 -13.61
N GLU A 1029 -15.38 35.42 -13.83
CA GLU A 1029 -15.76 35.99 -15.13
C GLU A 1029 -14.72 35.67 -16.21
N GLU A 1030 -13.42 35.78 -15.89
CA GLU A 1030 -12.35 35.38 -16.81
C GLU A 1030 -12.38 33.88 -17.11
N LEU A 1031 -12.68 33.05 -16.11
CA LEU A 1031 -12.81 31.60 -16.28
C LEU A 1031 -14.00 31.25 -17.17
N TRP A 1032 -15.16 31.87 -16.96
CA TRP A 1032 -16.34 31.66 -17.81
C TRP A 1032 -16.12 32.14 -19.24
N ASN A 1033 -15.49 33.29 -19.43
CA ASN A 1033 -15.13 33.78 -20.75
C ASN A 1033 -14.17 32.81 -21.45
N ALA A 1034 -13.18 32.26 -20.74
CA ALA A 1034 -12.29 31.25 -21.32
C ALA A 1034 -13.02 29.95 -21.69
N LEU A 1035 -14.04 29.54 -20.93
CA LEU A 1035 -14.87 28.36 -21.23
C LEU A 1035 -15.83 28.59 -22.39
N ASP A 1036 -16.35 29.81 -22.53
CA ASP A 1036 -17.19 30.22 -23.65
C ASP A 1036 -16.42 30.16 -24.97
N GLU A 1037 -15.19 30.67 -24.95
CA GLU A 1037 -14.30 30.69 -26.12
C GLU A 1037 -13.95 29.28 -26.65
N VAL A 1038 -13.99 28.26 -25.79
CA VAL A 1038 -13.77 26.85 -26.18
C VAL A 1038 -15.09 26.06 -26.29
N GLN A 1039 -16.24 26.74 -26.31
CA GLN A 1039 -17.58 26.12 -26.41
C GLN A 1039 -17.88 25.08 -25.31
N LEU A 1040 -17.27 25.24 -24.13
CA LEU A 1040 -17.51 24.36 -22.98
C LEU A 1040 -18.45 24.99 -21.95
N LYS A 1041 -18.84 26.27 -22.13
CA LYS A 1041 -19.66 27.02 -21.17
C LYS A 1041 -21.00 26.33 -20.90
N GLU A 1042 -21.79 26.07 -21.92
CA GLU A 1042 -23.12 25.44 -21.79
C GLU A 1042 -23.03 24.07 -21.10
N ALA A 1043 -22.04 23.26 -21.49
CA ALA A 1043 -21.80 21.94 -20.90
C ALA A 1043 -21.46 22.01 -19.41
N ILE A 1044 -20.74 23.04 -18.96
CA ILE A 1044 -20.39 23.24 -17.55
C ILE A 1044 -21.51 23.96 -16.78
N GLU A 1045 -22.27 24.86 -17.42
CA GLU A 1045 -23.44 25.52 -16.81
C GLU A 1045 -24.57 24.53 -16.52
N GLY A 1046 -24.73 23.50 -17.35
CA GLY A 1046 -25.70 22.42 -17.13
C GLY A 1046 -25.35 21.48 -15.96
N LEU A 1047 -24.14 21.57 -15.39
CA LEU A 1047 -23.74 20.77 -14.23
C LEU A 1047 -24.19 21.44 -12.92
N PRO A 1048 -24.64 20.68 -11.91
CA PRO A 1048 -25.25 21.21 -10.69
C PRO A 1048 -24.34 22.15 -9.88
N GLY A 1049 -23.01 21.95 -9.96
CA GLY A 1049 -22.01 22.78 -9.27
C GLY A 1049 -21.38 23.88 -10.12
N LYS A 1050 -21.69 23.97 -11.43
CA LYS A 1050 -21.00 24.85 -12.39
C LYS A 1050 -19.46 24.79 -12.26
N LEU A 1051 -18.78 25.92 -11.99
CA LEU A 1051 -17.33 25.96 -11.73
C LEU A 1051 -16.88 25.20 -10.47
N ASN A 1052 -17.79 24.97 -9.52
CA ASN A 1052 -17.56 24.19 -8.31
C ASN A 1052 -17.88 22.70 -8.48
N THR A 1053 -18.27 22.26 -9.69
CA THR A 1053 -18.46 20.84 -9.96
C THR A 1053 -17.17 20.07 -9.72
N GLU A 1054 -17.23 19.01 -8.92
CA GLU A 1054 -16.09 18.16 -8.63
C GLU A 1054 -15.83 17.16 -9.78
N PHE A 1055 -14.59 17.12 -10.23
CA PHE A 1055 -14.11 16.09 -11.14
C PHE A 1055 -13.53 14.91 -10.36
N ALA A 1056 -13.93 13.71 -10.81
CA ALA A 1056 -13.33 12.46 -10.38
C ALA A 1056 -11.92 12.27 -10.99
N GLU A 1057 -11.20 11.24 -10.54
CA GLU A 1057 -9.81 10.95 -10.92
C GLU A 1057 -9.57 11.06 -12.42
N SER A 1058 -8.53 11.80 -12.81
CA SER A 1058 -8.14 12.08 -14.21
C SER A 1058 -9.26 12.70 -15.07
N GLY A 1059 -10.30 13.26 -14.44
CA GLY A 1059 -11.43 13.87 -15.13
C GLY A 1059 -12.33 12.87 -15.84
N SER A 1060 -12.51 11.65 -15.31
CA SER A 1060 -13.35 10.60 -15.91
C SER A 1060 -14.80 11.01 -16.19
N ASN A 1061 -15.27 12.08 -15.55
CA ASN A 1061 -16.61 12.65 -15.74
C ASN A 1061 -16.74 13.43 -17.07
N LEU A 1062 -15.64 13.67 -17.78
CA LEU A 1062 -15.60 14.39 -19.05
C LEU A 1062 -15.15 13.44 -20.17
N SER A 1063 -15.70 13.66 -21.37
CA SER A 1063 -15.25 12.97 -22.58
C SER A 1063 -13.79 13.33 -22.90
N ALA A 1064 -13.09 12.50 -23.69
CA ALA A 1064 -11.72 12.79 -24.12
C ALA A 1064 -11.61 14.17 -24.83
N GLY A 1065 -12.59 14.52 -25.66
CA GLY A 1065 -12.67 15.82 -26.33
C GLY A 1065 -12.90 16.97 -25.34
N GLN A 1066 -13.81 16.82 -24.38
CA GLN A 1066 -14.05 17.85 -23.35
C GLN A 1066 -12.81 18.10 -22.49
N ARG A 1067 -12.08 17.05 -22.10
CA ARG A 1067 -10.80 17.20 -21.38
C ARG A 1067 -9.78 17.99 -22.18
N GLN A 1068 -9.77 17.82 -23.50
CA GLN A 1068 -8.91 18.58 -24.39
C GLN A 1068 -9.27 20.07 -24.41
N LEU A 1069 -10.56 20.38 -24.51
CA LEU A 1069 -11.08 21.75 -24.47
C LEU A 1069 -10.74 22.45 -23.15
N VAL A 1070 -10.78 21.74 -22.01
CA VAL A 1070 -10.31 22.30 -20.73
C VAL A 1070 -8.83 22.70 -20.79
N SER A 1071 -7.96 21.91 -21.44
CA SER A 1071 -6.56 22.30 -21.66
C SER A 1071 -6.40 23.51 -22.57
N PHE A 1072 -7.28 23.68 -23.56
CA PHE A 1072 -7.31 24.90 -24.38
C PHE A 1072 -7.78 26.12 -23.57
N ALA A 1073 -8.78 25.98 -22.71
CA ALA A 1073 -9.20 27.06 -21.80
C ALA A 1073 -8.04 27.50 -20.89
N ARG A 1074 -7.27 26.54 -20.34
CA ARG A 1074 -6.03 26.84 -19.58
C ARG A 1074 -5.01 27.62 -20.42
N ALA A 1075 -4.88 27.28 -21.70
CA ALA A 1075 -3.95 27.97 -22.58
C ALA A 1075 -4.36 29.42 -22.86
N ILE A 1076 -5.67 29.67 -23.03
CA ILE A 1076 -6.24 31.02 -23.23
C ILE A 1076 -6.03 31.89 -21.99
N LEU A 1077 -6.24 31.35 -20.78
CA LEU A 1077 -6.08 32.08 -19.52
C LEU A 1077 -4.65 32.61 -19.32
N ARG A 1078 -3.64 31.83 -19.73
CA ARG A 1078 -2.22 32.18 -19.53
C ARG A 1078 -1.71 33.34 -20.40
N LYS A 1079 -2.32 33.61 -21.56
CA LYS A 1079 -1.96 34.73 -22.47
C LYS A 1079 -0.46 34.87 -22.78
N ASN A 1080 0.30 33.77 -22.82
CA ASN A 1080 1.73 33.75 -23.12
C ASN A 1080 2.03 33.95 -24.62
N LYS A 1081 3.19 34.53 -24.94
CA LYS A 1081 3.62 34.81 -26.33
C LYS A 1081 4.08 33.58 -27.12
N ILE A 1082 4.36 32.47 -26.45
CA ILE A 1082 4.78 31.21 -27.05
C ILE A 1082 3.79 30.11 -26.66
N LEU A 1083 3.15 29.51 -27.67
CA LEU A 1083 2.17 28.43 -27.50
C LEU A 1083 2.63 27.17 -28.24
N ILE A 1084 2.54 26.02 -27.58
CA ILE A 1084 2.89 24.71 -28.14
C ILE A 1084 1.68 23.80 -28.07
N ILE A 1085 1.29 23.22 -29.20
CA ILE A 1085 0.15 22.30 -29.31
C ILE A 1085 0.72 20.93 -29.70
N ASP A 1086 0.73 19.97 -28.77
CA ASP A 1086 1.25 18.61 -29.01
C ASP A 1086 0.11 17.62 -29.25
N LYS A 1087 -0.20 17.35 -30.52
CA LYS A 1087 -1.22 16.37 -30.98
C LYS A 1087 -2.59 16.50 -30.30
N ALA A 1088 -2.93 17.72 -29.87
CA ALA A 1088 -4.11 17.98 -29.08
C ALA A 1088 -5.43 17.61 -29.78
N THR A 1089 -5.49 17.63 -31.12
CA THR A 1089 -6.74 17.43 -31.88
C THR A 1089 -6.96 15.99 -32.35
N SER A 1090 -6.16 15.04 -31.85
CA SER A 1090 -6.24 13.63 -32.25
C SER A 1090 -7.51 12.91 -31.76
N ASN A 1091 -8.02 13.29 -30.57
CA ASN A 1091 -9.17 12.68 -29.90
C ASN A 1091 -10.44 13.55 -29.93
N VAL A 1092 -10.45 14.57 -30.79
CA VAL A 1092 -11.52 15.56 -30.92
C VAL A 1092 -12.25 15.30 -32.25
N ASP A 1093 -13.58 15.45 -32.25
CA ASP A 1093 -14.38 15.33 -33.46
C ASP A 1093 -14.01 16.42 -34.49
N PRO A 1094 -14.21 16.18 -35.81
CA PRO A 1094 -13.80 17.13 -36.84
C PRO A 1094 -14.40 18.54 -36.69
N ARG A 1095 -15.64 18.64 -36.20
CA ARG A 1095 -16.33 19.93 -36.02
C ARG A 1095 -15.70 20.73 -34.89
N THR A 1096 -15.45 20.10 -33.75
CA THR A 1096 -14.75 20.74 -32.62
C THR A 1096 -13.29 21.05 -32.98
N ASP A 1097 -12.61 20.24 -33.80
CA ASP A 1097 -11.25 20.53 -34.31
C ASP A 1097 -11.23 21.83 -35.15
N GLU A 1098 -12.21 22.04 -36.04
CA GLU A 1098 -12.34 23.29 -36.79
C GLU A 1098 -12.57 24.51 -35.89
N VAL A 1099 -13.44 24.38 -34.89
CA VAL A 1099 -13.69 25.46 -33.91
C VAL A 1099 -12.41 25.81 -33.16
N ILE A 1100 -11.68 24.81 -32.66
CA ILE A 1100 -10.40 25.02 -31.96
C ILE A 1100 -9.40 25.73 -32.88
N LYS A 1101 -9.24 25.28 -34.13
CA LYS A 1101 -8.32 25.92 -35.10
C LYS A 1101 -8.67 27.38 -35.33
N LYS A 1102 -9.96 27.69 -35.53
CA LYS A 1102 -10.43 29.06 -35.72
C LYS A 1102 -10.11 29.94 -34.52
N LYS A 1103 -10.43 29.46 -33.31
CA LYS A 1103 -10.18 30.19 -32.05
C LYS A 1103 -8.70 30.36 -31.74
N VAL A 1104 -7.88 29.35 -32.04
CA VAL A 1104 -6.42 29.45 -31.88
C VAL A 1104 -5.86 30.53 -32.81
N ARG A 1105 -6.35 30.62 -34.04
CA ARG A 1105 -5.94 31.66 -35.01
C ARG A 1105 -6.32 33.07 -34.52
N GLU A 1106 -7.55 33.23 -34.04
CA GLU A 1106 -8.06 34.51 -33.54
C GLU A 1106 -7.33 34.99 -32.27
N LYS A 1107 -7.27 34.14 -31.23
CA LYS A 1107 -6.73 34.54 -29.92
C LYS A 1107 -5.21 34.61 -29.87
N PHE A 1108 -4.52 33.73 -30.60
CA PHE A 1108 -3.07 33.66 -30.59
C PHE A 1108 -2.43 34.31 -31.82
N ALA A 1109 -3.14 35.21 -32.53
CA ALA A 1109 -2.63 35.90 -33.72
C ALA A 1109 -1.25 36.54 -33.48
N GLN A 1110 -1.07 37.21 -32.34
CA GLN A 1110 0.18 37.91 -31.96
C GLN A 1110 1.19 37.03 -31.20
N CYS A 1111 1.03 35.70 -31.22
CA CYS A 1111 1.88 34.75 -30.50
C CYS A 1111 2.60 33.82 -31.48
N THR A 1112 3.80 33.36 -31.13
CA THR A 1112 4.49 32.28 -31.85
C THR A 1112 3.82 30.95 -31.49
N VAL A 1113 3.38 30.17 -32.48
CA VAL A 1113 2.64 28.91 -32.26
C VAL A 1113 3.37 27.74 -32.92
N LEU A 1114 3.71 26.72 -32.13
CA LEU A 1114 4.31 25.48 -32.58
C LEU A 1114 3.27 24.35 -32.53
N THR A 1115 2.86 23.83 -33.68
CA THR A 1115 1.83 22.78 -33.78
C THR A 1115 2.46 21.45 -34.18
N ILE A 1116 2.53 20.50 -33.24
CA ILE A 1116 3.00 19.14 -33.49
C ILE A 1116 1.82 18.26 -33.81
N THR A 1117 1.84 17.61 -34.97
CA THR A 1117 0.72 16.76 -35.40
C THR A 1117 1.18 15.69 -36.38
N ASN A 1118 0.42 14.61 -36.44
CA ASN A 1118 0.56 13.57 -37.47
C ASN A 1118 -0.48 13.78 -38.60
N ARG A 1119 -1.44 14.69 -38.44
CA ARG A 1119 -2.46 15.01 -39.45
C ARG A 1119 -1.97 16.19 -40.28
N LEU A 1120 -1.78 15.97 -41.58
CA LEU A 1120 -1.37 17.05 -42.49
C LEU A 1120 -2.41 18.18 -42.57
N SER A 1121 -3.70 17.84 -42.47
CA SER A 1121 -4.81 18.82 -42.48
C SER A 1121 -4.74 19.87 -41.37
N THR A 1122 -4.07 19.58 -40.25
CA THR A 1122 -3.84 20.55 -39.17
C THR A 1122 -2.69 21.52 -39.44
N VAL A 1123 -1.83 21.26 -40.43
CA VAL A 1123 -0.62 22.04 -40.73
C VAL A 1123 -0.75 22.83 -42.04
N ILE A 1124 -1.79 22.59 -42.84
CA ILE A 1124 -2.02 23.26 -44.13
C ILE A 1124 -1.90 24.78 -44.03
N ASP A 1125 -2.42 25.33 -42.94
CA ASP A 1125 -2.46 26.78 -42.72
C ASP A 1125 -1.24 27.32 -41.96
N SER A 1126 -0.17 26.52 -41.79
CA SER A 1126 1.07 26.97 -41.13
C SER A 1126 1.95 27.75 -42.10
N GLU A 1127 2.52 28.85 -41.63
CA GLU A 1127 3.44 29.69 -42.40
C GLU A 1127 4.75 28.98 -42.68
N GLN A 1128 5.19 28.09 -41.78
CA GLN A 1128 6.38 27.27 -41.97
C GLN A 1128 6.12 25.84 -41.51
N VAL A 1129 6.79 24.87 -42.15
CA VAL A 1129 6.69 23.46 -41.77
C VAL A 1129 8.07 22.91 -41.48
N MET A 1130 8.27 22.40 -40.26
CA MET A 1130 9.48 21.70 -39.86
C MET A 1130 9.28 20.20 -39.98
N VAL A 1131 10.08 19.54 -40.83
CA VAL A 1131 9.97 18.10 -41.10
C VAL A 1131 11.30 17.42 -40.84
N ARG A 1132 11.26 16.22 -40.26
CA ARG A 1132 12.46 15.37 -40.13
C ARG A 1132 12.62 14.50 -41.37
N ALA A 1133 13.55 14.86 -42.25
CA ALA A 1133 13.92 14.08 -43.43
C ALA A 1133 14.99 13.06 -43.01
N SER A 1134 14.63 11.77 -42.98
CA SER A 1134 15.49 10.65 -42.54
C SER A 1134 15.97 10.72 -41.07
N SER A 1135 16.77 9.75 -40.64
CA SER A 1135 17.15 9.49 -39.24
C SER A 1135 18.06 10.54 -38.59
N VAL A 1136 18.37 11.67 -39.26
CA VAL A 1136 19.48 12.55 -38.84
C VAL A 1136 19.10 14.03 -38.66
N GLU A 1137 18.26 14.68 -39.48
CA GLU A 1137 18.07 16.15 -39.40
C GLU A 1137 16.62 16.66 -39.57
N PHE A 1138 16.29 17.75 -38.86
CA PHE A 1138 15.06 18.53 -39.07
C PHE A 1138 15.34 19.67 -40.05
N GLN A 1139 14.54 19.76 -41.12
CA GLN A 1139 14.59 20.83 -42.11
C GLN A 1139 13.35 21.72 -42.02
N LEU A 1140 13.54 23.03 -42.18
CA LEU A 1140 12.49 24.04 -42.13
C LEU A 1140 12.11 24.46 -43.56
N PHE A 1141 10.84 24.31 -43.91
CA PHE A 1141 10.30 24.68 -45.22
C PHE A 1141 9.43 25.94 -45.09
N PRO A 1142 9.62 26.97 -45.94
CA PRO A 1142 8.90 28.23 -45.86
C PRO A 1142 7.44 28.18 -46.35
N PHE A 1143 6.99 27.09 -46.98
CA PHE A 1143 5.58 26.84 -47.35
C PHE A 1143 5.31 25.35 -47.55
N MET A 1144 4.08 24.89 -47.27
CA MET A 1144 3.68 23.49 -47.52
C MET A 1144 3.78 23.09 -49.00
N PHE A 1145 3.58 24.03 -49.92
CA PHE A 1145 3.75 23.80 -51.35
C PHE A 1145 5.19 23.37 -51.72
N ASN A 1146 6.19 23.99 -51.11
CA ASN A 1146 7.61 23.63 -51.31
C ASN A 1146 7.96 22.28 -50.67
N PHE A 1147 7.20 21.86 -49.65
CA PHE A 1147 7.33 20.53 -49.06
C PHE A 1147 6.71 19.45 -49.96
N LEU A 1148 5.54 19.70 -50.55
CA LEU A 1148 4.84 18.75 -51.44
C LEU A 1148 5.51 18.58 -52.81
N THR A 1149 6.35 19.53 -53.23
CA THR A 1149 7.06 19.52 -54.52
C THR A 1149 8.53 19.08 -54.42
N HIS A 1150 9.01 18.72 -53.22
CA HIS A 1150 10.41 18.37 -53.00
C HIS A 1150 10.72 16.96 -53.57
N PRO A 1151 11.73 16.79 -54.44
CA PRO A 1151 11.96 15.55 -55.20
C PRO A 1151 12.47 14.34 -54.39
N SER A 1152 12.55 14.45 -53.05
CA SER A 1152 13.11 13.45 -52.13
C SER A 1152 12.15 13.02 -51.01
N LEU A 1153 10.89 13.44 -51.09
CA LEU A 1153 9.77 13.12 -50.19
C LEU A 1153 8.62 12.55 -51.02
#